data_AF-A0A2M8AR27-F1
#
_entry.id   AF-A0A2M8AR27-F1
#
_cell.length_a   1.000
_cell.length_b   1.000
_cell.length_c   1.000
_cell.angle_alpha   90.00
_cell.angle_beta   90.00
_cell.angle_gamma   90.00
#
_symmetry.space_group_name_H-M   'P 1'
#
loop_
_entity.id
_entity.type
_entity.pdbx_description
1 polymer ?
#
loop_
_entity_poly.entity_id
_entity_poly.type
_entity_poly.pdbx_seq_one_letter_code
_entity_poly.pdbx_strand_id
1 'polypeptide(L)'
;MVNIERLLPKVTRPARYTGNEVNSTFKDISKAGVRIALAFPDVYEIGMSHLGLKILYEILNDLPDVAAERVYAPWLDMEEEMKSAGIPLFSLESKMPLADFDIIGFSLQYELSYTNVLNMLQLAGIPLLSRDRSKQNPLIIAGGPCAFNPEPLADFIDVFCIGEAEELIVELVECVKEHRNMTRQEMLLKLSRIEGIYVPSFYDVKYHEDGTIKEWNPNIEGVPSKIQRRVVDFERVPASIKPIVPFIEIAHDRAGLEIQRGCGRGCRFCQAGFIYRPLRGRSLNTLLKQSQKIIHETGYEEISLGSLSSTDYPDILELVRGVEKCFGRRLAISLPSLRLNSLVTEVSAILSKIKKTGLTIAPEAGTKRLSYVINKDVLDYDLPRIIRDAYAQGWKSVKLYFMIGLPTETQEDVDGIVSLISSIRCGRKQLKVSLASFVPKSHTPFQWEAQDTVSSLREKLGYIKRQLGQIRGIVFGWNEPETSFLEAVFARGDRRLGQVLLYAFEQGCKFDAWSEHFKFSLWMNAFERAGISPEFYANRKRDIKEHLPWDHIDIGVHKEYLIKEASRAYEGITTPACQTDNCKQCGACKSETSKEVTKQIPLTNYLSPSSTPALNRRIMVRLKYLRGKEVSFVSHLDMLRMFIRVLSRANIPIAYSTGFSPHPRLSFGHPLSVGVISEEEFLDIELEMPMKLDELIIRLNNVLPVGIKINAAVFIASNAPALTAIVDFIRYQVSGQGIISLSDIASFMNKREVIVQRKKKDTIKQVNIREFVQNIEMQNVECGNAEFRLMMEIKTTNSGTGKPEEVVRALCTDASITSCTRVSQCCVVHGKILSPLEVRI
;
A
#
# COMPACT_ATOMS: atom_id res chain seq x y z
N MET A 1 -9.09 4.97 24.80
CA MET A 1 -9.44 4.29 23.53
C MET A 1 -10.68 4.95 22.95
N VAL A 2 -10.73 5.19 21.64
CA VAL A 2 -11.87 5.83 20.97
C VAL A 2 -12.87 4.79 20.45
N ASN A 3 -14.17 5.10 20.50
CA ASN A 3 -15.22 4.26 19.92
C ASN A 3 -15.69 4.85 18.58
N ILE A 4 -15.44 4.13 17.49
CA ILE A 4 -15.76 4.55 16.12
C ILE A 4 -16.91 3.77 15.49
N GLU A 5 -17.54 2.83 16.20
CA GLU A 5 -18.50 1.89 15.62
C GLU A 5 -19.70 2.60 14.98
N ARG A 6 -20.12 3.73 15.57
CA ARG A 6 -21.19 4.58 15.03
C ARG A 6 -20.82 5.35 13.76
N LEU A 7 -19.53 5.49 13.46
CA LEU A 7 -19.04 6.21 12.27
C LEU A 7 -18.90 5.27 11.07
N LEU A 8 -18.53 4.01 11.29
CA LEU A 8 -18.24 3.03 10.24
C LEU A 8 -19.37 2.87 9.20
N PRO A 9 -20.67 2.83 9.55
CA PRO A 9 -21.74 2.72 8.56
C PRO A 9 -21.90 3.95 7.65
N LYS A 10 -21.31 5.10 8.02
CA LYS A 10 -21.48 6.37 7.32
C LYS A 10 -20.36 6.68 6.33
N VAL A 11 -19.27 5.92 6.37
CA VAL A 11 -18.06 6.18 5.59
C VAL A 11 -17.85 5.14 4.50
N THR A 12 -17.13 5.52 3.46
CA THR A 12 -16.71 4.61 2.41
C THR A 12 -15.56 3.71 2.88
N ARG A 13 -15.60 2.43 2.51
CA ARG A 13 -14.60 1.41 2.88
C ARG A 13 -14.29 1.38 4.39
N PRO A 14 -15.29 1.14 5.26
CA PRO A 14 -15.10 1.18 6.72
C PRO A 14 -14.06 0.20 7.27
N ALA A 15 -13.80 -0.91 6.57
CA ALA A 15 -12.77 -1.87 6.95
C ALA A 15 -11.34 -1.29 7.02
N ARG A 16 -11.08 -0.09 6.45
CA ARG A 16 -9.83 0.66 6.66
C ARG A 16 -9.54 0.96 8.13
N TYR A 17 -10.60 1.05 8.94
CA TYR A 17 -10.53 1.56 10.31
C TYR A 17 -10.81 0.48 11.36
N THR A 18 -11.14 -0.75 10.97
CA THR A 18 -11.55 -1.80 11.92
C THR A 18 -10.37 -2.36 12.71
N GLY A 19 -9.22 -2.55 12.09
CA GLY A 19 -8.10 -3.30 12.69
C GLY A 19 -8.37 -4.81 12.72
N ASN A 20 -7.72 -5.53 13.63
CA ASN A 20 -7.84 -6.99 13.87
C ASN A 20 -7.38 -7.89 12.72
N GLU A 21 -6.60 -7.35 11.80
CA GLU A 21 -6.10 -8.12 10.68
C GLU A 21 -5.17 -9.25 11.15
N VAL A 22 -5.09 -10.32 10.36
CA VAL A 22 -4.21 -11.46 10.66
C VAL A 22 -2.77 -10.98 10.78
N ASN A 23 -2.05 -11.50 11.77
CA ASN A 23 -0.68 -11.11 12.16
C ASN A 23 -0.53 -9.72 12.80
N SER A 24 -1.64 -8.99 13.06
CA SER A 24 -1.57 -7.81 13.92
C SER A 24 -1.17 -8.21 15.34
N THR A 25 -0.27 -7.44 15.95
CA THR A 25 0.19 -7.63 17.32
C THR A 25 -0.55 -6.67 18.24
N PHE A 26 -1.17 -7.22 19.30
CA PHE A 26 -1.87 -6.45 20.32
C PHE A 26 -1.12 -6.60 21.64
N LYS A 27 -0.38 -5.56 22.03
CA LYS A 27 0.28 -5.48 23.33
C LYS A 27 -0.56 -4.67 24.30
N ASP A 28 -0.40 -4.98 25.59
CA ASP A 28 -0.99 -4.17 26.66
C ASP A 28 -0.27 -2.82 26.73
N ILE A 29 -0.84 -1.81 26.07
CA ILE A 29 -0.30 -0.45 25.99
C ILE A 29 -0.05 0.19 27.36
N SER A 30 -0.74 -0.27 28.41
CA SER A 30 -0.55 0.24 29.78
C SER A 30 0.74 -0.25 30.43
N LYS A 31 1.31 -1.36 29.91
CA LYS A 31 2.56 -1.97 30.38
C LYS A 31 3.74 -1.70 29.46
N ALA A 32 3.50 -1.08 28.31
CA ALA A 32 4.54 -0.78 27.34
C ALA A 32 5.51 0.27 27.92
N GLY A 33 6.80 -0.05 27.91
CA GLY A 33 7.88 0.86 28.26
C GLY A 33 8.10 1.96 27.23
N VAL A 34 7.68 1.78 25.96
CA VAL A 34 7.54 2.82 24.92
C VAL A 34 6.37 2.49 23.98
N ARG A 35 5.54 3.49 23.68
CA ARG A 35 4.43 3.42 22.73
C ARG A 35 4.79 4.23 21.50
N ILE A 36 4.83 3.58 20.34
CA ILE A 36 5.18 4.21 19.07
C ILE A 36 4.08 4.00 18.03
N ALA A 37 3.61 5.09 17.42
CA ALA A 37 2.71 5.04 16.29
C ALA A 37 3.50 5.15 14.98
N LEU A 38 3.41 4.13 14.13
CA LEU A 38 3.99 4.10 12.80
C LEU A 38 2.98 4.69 11.80
N ALA A 39 3.22 5.95 11.45
CA ALA A 39 2.34 6.75 10.60
C ALA A 39 2.75 6.68 9.13
N PHE A 40 1.76 6.49 8.26
CA PHE A 40 1.91 6.71 6.83
C PHE A 40 0.98 7.85 6.40
N PRO A 41 1.50 8.95 5.81
CA PRO A 41 0.72 10.15 5.49
C PRO A 41 -0.14 10.00 4.22
N ASP A 42 -0.87 8.90 4.12
CA ASP A 42 -1.81 8.58 3.04
C ASP A 42 -2.82 7.54 3.54
N VAL A 43 -3.80 7.20 2.72
CA VAL A 43 -4.82 6.19 3.04
C VAL A 43 -4.23 4.81 3.28
N TYR A 44 -4.96 4.01 4.05
CA TYR A 44 -4.61 2.63 4.42
C TYR A 44 -4.12 1.78 3.24
N GLU A 45 -4.82 1.79 2.11
CA GLU A 45 -4.49 0.93 0.97
C GLU A 45 -3.10 1.22 0.38
N ILE A 46 -2.66 2.48 0.47
CA ILE A 46 -1.33 2.88 0.02
C ILE A 46 -0.31 2.54 1.12
N GLY A 47 -0.53 3.00 2.34
CA GLY A 47 0.44 2.83 3.43
C GLY A 47 0.67 1.38 3.85
N MET A 48 -0.37 0.54 3.82
CA MET A 48 -0.27 -0.89 4.14
C MET A 48 0.52 -1.69 3.08
N SER A 49 0.78 -1.11 1.90
CA SER A 49 1.67 -1.70 0.89
C SER A 49 3.15 -1.47 1.17
N HIS A 50 3.49 -0.50 2.03
CA HIS A 50 4.86 -0.07 2.27
C HIS A 50 5.67 -1.11 3.06
N LEU A 51 6.71 -1.67 2.42
CA LEU A 51 7.54 -2.71 3.02
C LEU A 51 8.31 -2.23 4.26
N GLY A 52 8.88 -1.02 4.22
CA GLY A 52 9.61 -0.48 5.36
C GLY A 52 8.75 -0.36 6.62
N LEU A 53 7.47 0.00 6.46
CA LEU A 53 6.52 0.08 7.58
C LEU A 53 6.29 -1.31 8.21
N LYS A 54 6.20 -2.36 7.39
CA LYS A 54 6.03 -3.75 7.84
C LYS A 54 7.26 -4.26 8.59
N ILE A 55 8.46 -3.96 8.07
CA ILE A 55 9.72 -4.31 8.71
C ILE A 55 9.82 -3.65 10.09
N LEU A 56 9.59 -2.33 10.17
CA LEU A 56 9.65 -1.60 11.43
C LEU A 56 8.58 -2.07 12.43
N TYR A 57 7.37 -2.38 11.95
CA TYR A 57 6.30 -2.92 12.78
C TYR A 57 6.69 -4.26 13.42
N GLU A 58 7.26 -5.19 12.66
CA GLU A 58 7.74 -6.47 13.19
C GLU A 58 8.91 -6.27 14.17
N ILE A 59 9.94 -5.50 13.79
CA ILE A 59 11.11 -5.23 14.67
C ILE A 59 10.69 -4.66 16.01
N LEU A 60 9.82 -3.64 16.01
CA LEU A 60 9.41 -2.98 17.25
C LEU A 60 8.47 -3.86 18.09
N ASN A 61 7.60 -4.64 17.46
CA ASN A 61 6.71 -5.54 18.19
C ASN A 61 7.41 -6.83 18.66
N ASP A 62 8.60 -7.15 18.18
CA ASP A 62 9.44 -8.21 18.76
C ASP A 62 10.13 -7.77 20.07
N LEU A 63 10.25 -6.47 20.33
CA LEU A 63 10.80 -5.96 21.60
C LEU A 63 9.74 -6.04 22.72
N PRO A 64 9.99 -6.73 23.85
CA PRO A 64 8.96 -7.01 24.85
C PRO A 64 8.30 -5.75 25.45
N ASP A 65 9.08 -4.68 25.65
CA ASP A 65 8.64 -3.45 26.29
C ASP A 65 8.13 -2.37 25.32
N VAL A 66 8.02 -2.66 24.02
CA VAL A 66 7.61 -1.66 23.02
C VAL A 66 6.29 -2.06 22.38
N ALA A 67 5.31 -1.16 22.38
CA ALA A 67 4.06 -1.32 21.64
C ALA A 67 4.10 -0.45 20.38
N ALA A 68 4.16 -1.08 19.21
CA ALA A 68 4.12 -0.39 17.93
C ALA A 68 2.77 -0.60 17.24
N GLU A 69 2.10 0.50 16.91
CA GLU A 69 0.77 0.51 16.30
C GLU A 69 0.74 1.31 15.00
N ARG A 70 -0.15 0.97 14.08
CA ARG A 70 -0.23 1.61 12.76
C ARG A 70 -1.23 2.75 12.76
N VAL A 71 -0.93 3.80 12.01
CA VAL A 71 -1.87 4.88 11.74
C VAL A 71 -1.73 5.40 10.30
N TYR A 72 -2.86 5.76 9.70
CA TYR A 72 -2.97 6.23 8.32
C TYR A 72 -3.79 7.52 8.29
N ALA A 73 -3.65 8.31 7.22
CA ALA A 73 -4.52 9.46 7.03
C ALA A 73 -5.97 8.98 6.76
N PRO A 74 -6.98 9.43 7.54
CA PRO A 74 -8.36 9.07 7.27
C PRO A 74 -8.82 9.69 5.96
N TRP A 75 -9.67 8.96 5.24
CA TRP A 75 -10.31 9.53 4.05
C TRP A 75 -11.27 10.66 4.43
N LEU A 76 -11.63 11.50 3.45
CA LEU A 76 -12.35 12.76 3.70
C LEU A 76 -13.66 12.57 4.47
N ASP A 77 -14.44 11.54 4.14
CA ASP A 77 -15.69 11.22 4.83
C ASP A 77 -15.49 10.79 6.29
N MET A 78 -14.49 9.97 6.57
CA MET A 78 -14.13 9.59 7.93
C MET A 78 -13.58 10.77 8.73
N GLU A 79 -12.76 11.62 8.11
CA GLU A 79 -12.25 12.84 8.76
C GLU A 79 -13.40 13.77 9.18
N GLU A 80 -14.39 13.98 8.31
CA GLU A 80 -15.59 14.78 8.60
C GLU A 80 -16.42 14.20 9.75
N GLU A 81 -16.65 12.89 9.74
CA GLU A 81 -17.37 12.19 10.81
C GLU A 81 -16.59 12.22 12.14
N MET A 82 -15.27 12.07 12.11
CA MET A 82 -14.41 12.19 13.28
C MET A 82 -14.47 13.59 13.90
N LYS A 83 -14.35 14.64 13.07
CA LYS A 83 -14.46 16.03 13.52
C LYS A 83 -15.83 16.32 14.12
N SER A 84 -16.90 15.89 13.45
CA SER A 84 -18.27 16.07 13.92
C SER A 84 -18.54 15.35 15.25
N ALA A 85 -17.85 14.23 15.47
CA ALA A 85 -17.95 13.42 16.69
C ALA A 85 -16.97 13.82 17.80
N GLY A 86 -16.06 14.76 17.56
CA GLY A 86 -14.99 15.13 18.50
C GLY A 86 -13.97 14.00 18.74
N ILE A 87 -13.76 13.12 17.76
CA ILE A 87 -12.85 11.97 17.87
C ILE A 87 -11.48 12.37 17.27
N PRO A 88 -10.39 12.34 18.05
CA PRO A 88 -9.06 12.63 17.54
C PRO A 88 -8.55 11.49 16.65
N LEU A 89 -7.49 11.73 15.87
CA LEU A 89 -6.81 10.68 15.13
C LEU A 89 -6.26 9.60 16.09
N PHE A 90 -6.44 8.34 15.71
CA PHE A 90 -6.19 7.16 16.54
C PHE A 90 -5.46 6.05 15.78
N SER A 91 -4.81 5.15 16.51
CA SER A 91 -4.13 3.96 15.99
C SER A 91 -5.08 2.81 15.63
N LEU A 92 -4.68 1.90 14.74
CA LEU A 92 -5.55 0.80 14.31
C LEU A 92 -5.73 -0.31 15.35
N GLU A 93 -4.68 -0.67 16.09
CA GLU A 93 -4.70 -1.80 17.01
C GLU A 93 -5.55 -1.48 18.25
N SER A 94 -5.14 -0.53 19.08
CA SER A 94 -5.84 -0.23 20.33
C SER A 94 -6.89 0.89 20.23
N LYS A 95 -6.99 1.59 19.08
CA LYS A 95 -7.79 2.82 18.95
C LYS A 95 -7.34 3.88 19.96
N MET A 96 -6.05 3.96 20.23
CA MET A 96 -5.48 4.94 21.13
C MET A 96 -5.30 6.27 20.38
N PRO A 97 -5.72 7.41 20.97
CA PRO A 97 -5.43 8.74 20.42
C PRO A 97 -3.92 8.94 20.21
N LEU A 98 -3.55 9.56 19.09
CA LEU A 98 -2.14 9.77 18.76
C LEU A 98 -1.39 10.66 19.76
N ALA A 99 -2.08 11.62 20.38
CA ALA A 99 -1.49 12.48 21.41
C ALA A 99 -1.01 11.71 22.65
N ASP A 100 -1.51 10.49 22.88
CA ASP A 100 -1.15 9.69 24.05
C ASP A 100 0.08 8.80 23.81
N PHE A 101 0.62 8.74 22.59
CA PHE A 101 1.84 7.98 22.27
C PHE A 101 3.09 8.71 22.75
N ASP A 102 4.19 7.97 22.92
CA ASP A 102 5.50 8.58 23.23
C ASP A 102 6.20 9.06 21.95
N ILE A 103 6.03 8.33 20.84
CA ILE A 103 6.65 8.62 19.55
C ILE A 103 5.62 8.45 18.42
N ILE A 104 5.64 9.34 17.43
CA ILE A 104 4.93 9.17 16.15
C ILE A 104 5.95 9.25 15.02
N GLY A 105 6.07 8.18 14.23
CA GLY A 105 7.04 8.08 13.13
C GLY A 105 6.39 8.10 11.75
N PHE A 106 6.67 9.13 10.96
CA PHE A 106 6.16 9.27 9.58
C PHE A 106 7.09 8.65 8.55
N SER A 107 6.55 7.79 7.67
CA SER A 107 7.25 7.30 6.47
C SER A 107 6.98 8.23 5.28
N LEU A 108 7.94 9.08 4.92
CA LEU A 108 7.84 10.07 3.84
C LEU A 108 8.31 9.50 2.50
N GLN A 109 7.36 9.08 1.65
CA GLN A 109 7.66 8.46 0.35
C GLN A 109 7.68 9.43 -0.82
N TYR A 110 6.91 10.51 -0.74
CA TYR A 110 6.78 11.52 -1.80
C TYR A 110 6.33 12.87 -1.21
N GLU A 111 6.72 13.97 -1.85
CA GLU A 111 6.59 15.33 -1.30
C GLU A 111 5.14 15.81 -1.21
N LEU A 112 4.27 15.34 -2.11
CA LEU A 112 2.84 15.67 -2.12
C LEU A 112 2.05 15.10 -0.93
N SER A 113 2.70 14.33 -0.05
CA SER A 113 2.12 13.85 1.21
C SER A 113 2.33 14.81 2.39
N TYR A 114 3.10 15.89 2.22
CA TYR A 114 3.49 16.76 3.35
C TYR A 114 2.29 17.44 4.02
N THR A 115 1.27 17.85 3.27
CA THR A 115 0.02 18.39 3.83
C THR A 115 -0.74 17.35 4.64
N ASN A 116 -0.65 16.07 4.31
CA ASN A 116 -1.25 14.99 5.10
C ASN A 116 -0.55 14.81 6.45
N VAL A 117 0.76 15.06 6.56
CA VAL A 117 1.47 15.07 7.85
C VAL A 117 0.86 16.13 8.77
N LEU A 118 0.69 17.36 8.27
CA LEU A 118 0.06 18.46 9.02
C LEU A 118 -1.39 18.13 9.38
N ASN A 119 -2.17 17.56 8.45
CA ASN A 119 -3.55 17.14 8.70
C ASN A 119 -3.64 16.11 9.83
N MET A 120 -2.75 15.11 9.83
CA MET A 120 -2.70 14.08 10.87
C MET A 120 -2.34 14.65 12.23
N LEU A 121 -1.36 15.57 12.31
CA LEU A 121 -1.01 16.25 13.55
C LEU A 121 -2.18 17.11 14.08
N GLN A 122 -2.83 17.90 13.21
CA GLN A 122 -3.98 18.71 13.60
C GLN A 122 -5.15 17.84 14.09
N LEU A 123 -5.46 16.76 13.39
CA LEU A 123 -6.56 15.85 13.76
C LEU A 123 -6.25 15.08 15.06
N ALA A 124 -4.98 14.88 15.38
CA ALA A 124 -4.53 14.29 16.65
C ALA A 124 -4.53 15.31 17.82
N GLY A 125 -4.72 16.61 17.56
CA GLY A 125 -4.58 17.65 18.58
C GLY A 125 -3.12 17.92 18.99
N ILE A 126 -2.16 17.63 18.10
CA ILE A 126 -0.73 17.84 18.36
C ILE A 126 -0.30 19.16 17.71
N PRO A 127 0.47 20.03 18.40
CA PRO A 127 0.99 21.25 17.80
C PRO A 127 1.76 20.99 16.50
N LEU A 128 1.45 21.77 15.45
CA LEU A 128 2.02 21.60 14.13
C LEU A 128 3.53 21.89 14.13
N LEU A 129 3.94 23.00 14.75
CA LEU A 129 5.34 23.40 14.80
C LEU A 129 6.06 22.67 15.95
N SER A 130 7.25 22.16 15.67
CA SER A 130 8.10 21.47 16.64
C SER A 130 8.39 22.34 17.87
N ARG A 131 8.65 23.63 17.65
CA ARG A 131 8.93 24.61 18.72
C ARG A 131 7.79 24.81 19.72
N ASP A 132 6.55 24.52 19.34
CA ASP A 132 5.37 24.69 20.18
C ASP A 132 5.06 23.43 21.01
N ARG A 133 5.85 22.35 20.84
CA ARG A 133 5.64 21.08 21.54
C ARG A 133 6.39 21.04 22.87
N SER A 134 5.67 20.66 23.91
CA SER A 134 6.21 20.44 25.24
C SER A 134 6.66 18.99 25.44
N LYS A 135 7.22 18.67 26.61
CA LYS A 135 7.53 17.29 27.01
C LYS A 135 6.31 16.36 27.02
N GLN A 136 5.09 16.90 27.16
CA GLN A 136 3.86 16.09 27.21
C GLN A 136 3.39 15.63 25.84
N ASN A 137 3.82 16.30 24.77
CA ASN A 137 3.49 15.90 23.41
C ASN A 137 4.40 14.73 22.97
N PRO A 138 3.95 13.89 22.03
CA PRO A 138 4.81 12.86 21.43
C PRO A 138 6.03 13.47 20.75
N LEU A 139 7.10 12.68 20.65
CA LEU A 139 8.22 12.98 19.77
C LEU A 139 7.81 12.67 18.32
N ILE A 140 7.90 13.65 17.44
CA ILE A 140 7.56 13.48 16.02
C ILE A 140 8.83 13.17 15.23
N ILE A 141 8.91 11.95 14.70
CA ILE A 141 10.04 11.51 13.89
C ILE A 141 9.61 11.28 12.44
N ALA A 142 10.52 11.40 11.49
CA ALA A 142 10.25 11.10 10.08
C ALA A 142 11.43 10.41 9.39
N GLY A 143 11.15 9.51 8.46
CA GLY A 143 12.15 8.83 7.64
C GLY A 143 11.64 8.54 6.23
N GLY A 144 12.40 7.77 5.46
CA GLY A 144 12.08 7.45 4.06
C GLY A 144 12.83 8.33 3.05
N PRO A 145 12.63 8.10 1.74
CA PRO A 145 13.39 8.79 0.68
C PRO A 145 13.36 10.31 0.75
N CYS A 146 12.22 10.90 1.11
CA CYS A 146 12.09 12.35 1.21
C CYS A 146 12.89 12.95 2.38
N ALA A 147 13.23 12.18 3.41
CA ALA A 147 14.04 12.66 4.53
C ALA A 147 15.48 13.01 4.10
N PHE A 148 15.93 12.57 2.93
CA PHE A 148 17.22 12.98 2.37
C PHE A 148 17.25 14.45 1.88
N ASN A 149 16.09 15.12 1.79
CA ASN A 149 15.99 16.58 1.84
C ASN A 149 15.02 16.97 2.97
N PRO A 150 15.50 17.08 4.22
CA PRO A 150 14.63 17.26 5.38
C PRO A 150 14.12 18.70 5.54
N GLU A 151 14.81 19.68 4.94
CA GLU A 151 14.61 21.10 5.21
C GLU A 151 13.18 21.62 5.00
N PRO A 152 12.42 21.22 3.96
CA PRO A 152 11.04 21.69 3.79
C PRO A 152 10.09 21.31 4.93
N LEU A 153 10.45 20.31 5.74
CA LEU A 153 9.68 19.85 6.89
C LEU A 153 10.35 20.13 8.24
N ALA A 154 11.47 20.85 8.26
CA ALA A 154 12.28 21.11 9.46
C ALA A 154 11.49 21.78 10.60
N ASP A 155 10.51 22.63 10.29
CA ASP A 155 9.70 23.30 11.31
C ASP A 155 8.65 22.39 11.97
N PHE A 156 8.34 21.23 11.37
CA PHE A 156 7.26 20.34 11.80
C PHE A 156 7.76 19.02 12.42
N ILE A 157 9.00 18.61 12.16
CA ILE A 157 9.54 17.31 12.59
C ILE A 157 10.60 17.54 13.65
N ASP A 158 10.52 16.79 14.77
CA ASP A 158 11.50 16.90 15.86
C ASP A 158 12.81 16.18 15.49
N VAL A 159 12.71 15.02 14.82
CA VAL A 159 13.85 14.17 14.44
C VAL A 159 13.67 13.54 13.07
N PHE A 160 14.65 13.67 12.18
CA PHE A 160 14.72 12.90 10.94
C PHE A 160 15.66 11.70 11.10
N CYS A 161 15.19 10.54 10.64
CA CYS A 161 15.95 9.30 10.53
C CYS A 161 16.42 9.14 9.08
N ILE A 162 17.71 9.36 8.84
CA ILE A 162 18.35 9.36 7.52
C ILE A 162 18.97 7.99 7.24
N GLY A 163 18.51 7.34 6.17
CA GLY A 163 18.98 6.02 5.77
C GLY A 163 18.09 4.88 6.24
N GLU A 164 18.70 3.76 6.61
CA GLU A 164 18.02 2.52 6.98
C GLU A 164 17.75 2.47 8.48
N ALA A 165 16.49 2.20 8.85
CA ALA A 165 15.99 2.43 10.20
C ALA A 165 15.94 1.18 11.07
N GLU A 166 16.23 -0.01 10.53
CA GLU A 166 16.05 -1.30 11.23
C GLU A 166 16.80 -1.39 12.56
N GLU A 167 18.04 -0.90 12.60
CA GLU A 167 18.85 -0.83 13.83
C GLU A 167 18.64 0.52 14.54
N LEU A 168 18.60 1.61 13.78
CA LEU A 168 18.46 2.98 14.29
C LEU A 168 17.19 3.14 15.13
N ILE A 169 16.06 2.55 14.73
CA ILE A 169 14.80 2.70 15.45
C ILE A 169 14.85 2.06 16.84
N VAL A 170 15.62 0.98 16.99
CA VAL A 170 15.83 0.29 18.27
C VAL A 170 16.67 1.18 19.19
N GLU A 171 17.78 1.72 18.68
CA GLU A 171 18.63 2.68 19.41
C GLU A 171 17.84 3.93 19.83
N LEU A 172 16.98 4.45 18.96
CA LEU A 172 16.12 5.61 19.21
C LEU A 172 15.11 5.32 20.31
N VAL A 173 14.41 4.18 20.24
CA VAL A 173 13.40 3.81 21.23
C VAL A 173 14.04 3.57 22.60
N GLU A 174 15.20 2.92 22.65
CA GLU A 174 15.92 2.72 23.92
C GLU A 174 16.40 4.05 24.51
N CYS A 175 16.92 4.96 23.68
CA CYS A 175 17.29 6.31 24.12
C CYS A 175 16.10 7.07 24.72
N VAL A 176 14.93 7.02 24.08
CA VAL A 176 13.70 7.64 24.60
C VAL A 176 13.28 7.00 25.93
N LYS A 177 13.37 5.66 26.04
CA LYS A 177 13.04 4.90 27.25
C LYS A 177 13.92 5.29 28.44
N GLU A 178 15.24 5.31 28.25
CA GLU A 178 16.22 5.63 29.30
C GLU A 178 16.11 7.07 29.79
N HIS A 179 15.70 8.00 28.93
CA HIS A 179 15.76 9.44 29.19
C HIS A 179 14.37 10.09 29.34
N ARG A 180 13.31 9.33 29.64
CA ARG A 180 11.93 9.84 29.83
C ARG A 180 11.83 10.99 30.84
N ASN A 181 12.73 11.05 31.82
CA ASN A 181 12.72 12.08 32.85
C ASN A 181 13.40 13.39 32.41
N MET A 182 14.15 13.41 31.32
CA MET A 182 14.81 14.61 30.78
C MET A 182 13.82 15.61 30.17
N THR A 183 14.28 16.83 29.97
CA THR A 183 13.60 17.81 29.13
C THR A 183 13.66 17.38 27.66
N ARG A 184 12.77 17.94 26.83
CA ARG A 184 12.73 17.65 25.39
C ARG A 184 14.07 18.00 24.71
N GLN A 185 14.67 19.14 25.05
CA GLN A 185 15.94 19.57 24.48
C GLN A 185 17.10 18.63 24.83
N GLU A 186 17.19 18.18 26.09
CA GLU A 186 18.20 17.21 26.53
C GLU A 186 18.03 15.85 25.81
N MET A 187 16.79 15.37 25.68
CA MET A 187 16.49 14.15 24.93
C MET A 187 16.91 14.27 23.46
N LEU A 188 16.59 15.39 22.80
CA LEU A 188 17.00 15.66 21.43
C LEU A 188 18.53 15.69 21.28
N LEU A 189 19.26 16.24 22.25
CA LEU A 189 20.73 16.26 22.25
C LEU A 189 21.34 14.86 22.43
N LYS A 190 20.67 13.95 23.15
CA LYS A 190 21.08 12.54 23.22
C LYS A 190 20.85 11.84 21.89
N LEU A 191 19.68 12.06 21.29
CA LEU A 191 19.32 11.50 19.99
C LEU A 191 20.25 11.99 18.87
N SER A 192 20.65 13.27 18.87
CA SER A 192 21.52 13.84 17.83
C SER A 192 22.92 13.21 17.74
N ARG A 193 23.29 12.37 18.71
CA ARG A 193 24.57 11.64 18.74
C ARG A 193 24.47 10.26 18.09
N ILE A 194 23.27 9.79 17.78
CA ILE A 194 23.03 8.52 17.10
C ILE A 194 23.28 8.72 15.59
N GLU A 195 24.08 7.84 14.97
CA GLU A 195 24.33 7.91 13.52
C GLU A 195 23.01 7.78 12.74
N GLY A 196 22.81 8.66 11.75
CA GLY A 196 21.57 8.75 10.98
C GLY A 196 20.50 9.67 11.56
N ILE A 197 20.71 10.26 12.74
CA ILE A 197 19.75 11.21 13.32
C ILE A 197 20.11 12.65 12.94
N TYR A 198 19.12 13.37 12.40
CA TYR A 198 19.16 14.82 12.20
C TYR A 198 18.09 15.50 13.06
N VAL A 199 18.48 16.50 13.85
CA VAL A 199 17.58 17.29 14.70
C VAL A 199 17.55 18.74 14.19
N PRO A 200 16.50 19.17 13.47
CA PRO A 200 16.53 20.45 12.75
C PRO A 200 16.70 21.68 13.64
N SER A 201 16.17 21.64 14.86
CA SER A 201 16.24 22.75 15.83
C SER A 201 17.65 23.08 16.30
N PHE A 202 18.62 22.19 16.05
CA PHE A 202 20.02 22.40 16.40
C PHE A 202 20.86 23.04 15.29
N TYR A 203 20.24 23.52 14.21
CA TYR A 203 20.94 24.10 13.07
C TYR A 203 20.32 25.43 12.66
N ASP A 204 21.16 26.47 12.62
CA ASP A 204 20.79 27.77 12.07
C ASP A 204 21.19 27.81 10.58
N VAL A 205 20.26 28.24 9.74
CA VAL A 205 20.49 28.41 8.29
C VAL A 205 20.63 29.89 7.99
N LYS A 206 21.75 30.30 7.40
CA LYS A 206 21.93 31.67 6.90
C LYS A 206 21.81 31.70 5.39
N TYR A 207 21.22 32.78 4.89
CA TYR A 207 20.97 32.99 3.47
C TYR A 207 21.74 34.19 2.94
N HIS A 208 22.05 34.16 1.65
CA HIS A 208 22.44 35.33 0.88
C HIS A 208 21.21 36.21 0.57
N GLU A 209 21.45 37.43 0.10
CA GLU A 209 20.37 38.38 -0.27
C GLU A 209 19.50 37.84 -1.42
N ASP A 210 20.07 37.03 -2.31
CA ASP A 210 19.35 36.37 -3.41
C ASP A 210 18.53 35.15 -2.95
N GLY A 211 18.55 34.85 -1.65
CA GLY A 211 17.86 33.72 -1.05
C GLY A 211 18.56 32.38 -1.22
N THR A 212 19.76 32.29 -1.79
CA THR A 212 20.55 31.05 -1.76
C THR A 212 21.12 30.81 -0.36
N ILE A 213 21.42 29.56 -0.03
CA ILE A 213 21.96 29.22 1.29
C ILE A 213 23.43 29.61 1.34
N LYS A 214 23.82 30.25 2.45
CA LYS A 214 25.21 30.60 2.74
C LYS A 214 25.89 29.53 3.60
N GLU A 215 25.25 29.12 4.68
CA GLU A 215 25.83 28.17 5.64
C GLU A 215 24.76 27.51 6.53
N TRP A 216 25.07 26.30 7.03
CA TRP A 216 24.37 25.63 8.13
C TRP A 216 25.35 25.52 9.29
N ASN A 217 24.98 26.08 10.44
CA ASN A 217 25.81 25.96 11.63
C ASN A 217 25.04 25.22 12.72
N PRO A 218 25.64 24.18 13.33
CA PRO A 218 25.16 23.71 14.61
C PRO A 218 25.11 24.88 15.61
N ASN A 219 23.97 25.06 16.27
CA ASN A 219 23.79 26.12 17.27
C ASN A 219 24.03 25.61 18.70
N ILE A 220 24.34 24.32 18.87
CA ILE A 220 24.69 23.67 20.15
C ILE A 220 25.96 22.81 19.97
N GLU A 221 26.80 22.77 20.99
CA GLU A 221 28.02 21.96 21.03
C GLU A 221 27.74 20.45 21.06
N GLY A 222 28.56 19.66 20.37
CA GLY A 222 28.46 18.20 20.34
C GLY A 222 27.42 17.64 19.36
N VAL A 223 26.81 18.50 18.54
CA VAL A 223 25.93 18.13 17.42
C VAL A 223 26.78 18.05 16.13
N PRO A 224 26.63 16.99 15.31
CA PRO A 224 27.45 16.83 14.10
C PRO A 224 27.13 17.91 13.05
N SER A 225 28.15 18.52 12.44
CA SER A 225 27.95 19.46 11.32
C SER A 225 27.46 18.78 10.04
N LYS A 226 27.73 17.49 9.88
CA LYS A 226 27.28 16.67 8.75
C LYS A 226 26.70 15.35 9.26
N ILE A 227 25.51 15.01 8.80
CA ILE A 227 24.75 13.85 9.29
C ILE A 227 25.00 12.69 8.35
N GLN A 228 25.71 11.68 8.84
CA GLN A 228 25.91 10.45 8.11
C GLN A 228 24.63 9.60 8.10
N ARG A 229 24.16 9.20 6.91
CA ARG A 229 23.05 8.26 6.81
C ARG A 229 23.41 6.90 7.41
N ARG A 230 22.42 6.21 7.98
CA ARG A 230 22.58 4.83 8.43
C ARG A 230 22.50 3.85 7.26
N VAL A 231 23.39 2.85 7.26
CA VAL A 231 23.42 1.73 6.31
C VAL A 231 23.61 0.45 7.10
N VAL A 232 22.69 -0.51 6.97
CA VAL A 232 22.71 -1.77 7.75
C VAL A 232 23.36 -2.92 6.99
N ASP A 233 23.70 -4.00 7.69
CA ASP A 233 24.05 -5.28 7.04
C ASP A 233 22.77 -5.98 6.56
N PHE A 234 22.47 -5.87 5.26
CA PHE A 234 21.21 -6.34 4.66
C PHE A 234 20.99 -7.87 4.75
N GLU A 235 22.06 -8.66 4.83
CA GLU A 235 21.93 -10.11 5.01
C GLU A 235 21.51 -10.44 6.45
N ARG A 236 21.94 -9.64 7.43
CA ARG A 236 21.74 -9.91 8.86
C ARG A 236 20.50 -9.26 9.44
N VAL A 237 20.08 -8.10 8.93
CA VAL A 237 18.89 -7.44 9.48
C VAL A 237 17.61 -8.24 9.21
N PRO A 238 16.63 -8.20 10.15
CA PRO A 238 15.37 -8.89 10.00
C PRO A 238 14.64 -8.53 8.70
N ALA A 239 13.89 -9.50 8.18
CA ALA A 239 12.94 -9.28 7.11
C ALA A 239 11.52 -9.33 7.66
N SER A 240 10.58 -8.68 6.99
CA SER A 240 9.16 -8.90 7.23
C SER A 240 8.76 -10.27 6.69
N ILE A 241 8.70 -11.27 7.58
CA ILE A 241 8.36 -12.67 7.25
C ILE A 241 6.98 -13.06 7.77
N LYS A 242 6.41 -12.24 8.65
CA LYS A 242 5.04 -12.39 9.15
C LYS A 242 4.29 -11.07 9.00
N PRO A 243 4.22 -10.48 7.78
CA PRO A 243 3.52 -9.22 7.60
C PRO A 243 2.04 -9.38 7.92
N ILE A 244 1.44 -8.27 8.34
CA ILE A 244 -0.01 -8.18 8.52
C ILE A 244 -0.70 -8.46 7.18
N VAL A 245 -1.73 -9.29 7.23
CA VAL A 245 -2.54 -9.67 6.08
C VAL A 245 -3.82 -8.84 6.08
N PRO A 246 -3.93 -7.81 5.22
CA PRO A 246 -5.04 -6.88 5.25
C PRO A 246 -6.37 -7.58 4.94
N PHE A 247 -7.46 -7.13 5.56
CA PHE A 247 -8.79 -7.63 5.21
C PHE A 247 -9.25 -7.12 3.84
N ILE A 248 -8.87 -5.90 3.46
CA ILE A 248 -9.23 -5.31 2.17
C ILE A 248 -8.08 -5.40 1.18
N GLU A 249 -8.39 -5.25 -0.12
CA GLU A 249 -7.36 -5.04 -1.13
C GLU A 249 -6.54 -3.80 -0.83
N ILE A 250 -5.22 -3.95 -0.94
CA ILE A 250 -4.27 -2.85 -0.83
C ILE A 250 -3.53 -2.68 -2.17
N ALA A 251 -2.79 -1.57 -2.32
CA ALA A 251 -1.83 -1.47 -3.41
C ALA A 251 -0.78 -2.59 -3.28
N HIS A 252 -0.38 -3.21 -4.40
CA HIS A 252 0.58 -4.32 -4.39
C HIS A 252 0.26 -5.42 -3.36
N ASP A 253 -0.99 -5.91 -3.35
CA ASP A 253 -1.49 -6.92 -2.41
C ASP A 253 -0.93 -8.33 -2.66
N ARG A 254 0.34 -8.52 -2.31
CA ARG A 254 1.15 -9.73 -2.53
C ARG A 254 2.27 -9.84 -1.50
N ALA A 255 2.85 -11.03 -1.36
CA ALA A 255 4.01 -11.24 -0.48
C ALA A 255 5.23 -10.51 -1.05
N GLY A 256 5.78 -9.54 -0.31
CA GLY A 256 6.99 -8.81 -0.72
C GLY A 256 8.25 -9.52 -0.21
N LEU A 257 9.09 -10.01 -1.13
CA LEU A 257 10.39 -10.58 -0.81
C LEU A 257 11.49 -9.64 -1.33
N GLU A 258 12.12 -8.87 -0.45
CA GLU A 258 13.21 -7.96 -0.81
C GLU A 258 14.50 -8.74 -1.08
N ILE A 259 14.91 -8.81 -2.35
CA ILE A 259 16.06 -9.61 -2.77
C ILE A 259 17.37 -8.81 -2.74
N GLN A 260 17.27 -7.49 -2.92
CA GLN A 260 18.42 -6.60 -3.07
C GLN A 260 18.06 -5.14 -2.78
N ARG A 261 18.98 -4.42 -2.11
CA ARG A 261 18.94 -2.97 -1.88
C ARG A 261 20.02 -2.25 -2.67
N GLY A 262 19.67 -1.04 -3.12
CA GLY A 262 20.51 -0.24 -4.01
C GLY A 262 20.40 -0.66 -5.47
N CYS A 263 21.05 0.11 -6.34
CA CYS A 263 21.11 -0.16 -7.78
C CYS A 263 22.51 0.19 -8.32
N GLY A 264 23.11 -0.73 -9.06
CA GLY A 264 24.43 -0.53 -9.67
C GLY A 264 24.42 0.32 -10.94
N ARG A 265 23.25 0.63 -11.53
CA ARG A 265 23.14 1.22 -12.87
C ARG A 265 23.40 2.72 -12.92
N GLY A 266 23.12 3.46 -11.84
CA GLY A 266 23.45 4.89 -11.73
C GLY A 266 22.77 5.80 -12.76
N CYS A 267 21.46 5.65 -12.99
CA CYS A 267 20.71 6.62 -13.82
C CYS A 267 20.72 8.00 -13.17
N ARG A 268 21.09 9.04 -13.92
CA ARG A 268 21.46 10.36 -13.39
C ARG A 268 20.32 11.17 -12.77
N PHE A 269 19.08 10.79 -13.05
CA PHE A 269 17.87 11.39 -12.46
C PHE A 269 17.36 10.63 -11.21
N CYS A 270 17.81 9.39 -10.99
CA CYS A 270 17.19 8.48 -10.04
C CYS A 270 17.82 8.60 -8.65
N GLN A 271 17.14 9.27 -7.71
CA GLN A 271 17.58 9.41 -6.31
C GLN A 271 17.90 8.07 -5.66
N ALA A 272 16.99 7.09 -5.78
CA ALA A 272 17.17 5.74 -5.24
C ALA A 272 18.46 5.06 -5.74
N GLY A 273 18.95 5.40 -6.94
CA GLY A 273 20.20 4.90 -7.50
C GLY A 273 21.47 5.40 -6.80
N PHE A 274 21.36 6.44 -5.96
CA PHE A 274 22.48 7.03 -5.21
C PHE A 274 22.30 6.88 -3.70
N ILE A 275 21.12 7.23 -3.15
CA ILE A 275 20.89 7.22 -1.69
C ILE A 275 20.94 5.83 -1.06
N TYR A 276 20.70 4.76 -1.85
CA TYR A 276 20.71 3.38 -1.38
C TYR A 276 21.99 2.61 -1.72
N ARG A 277 23.03 3.26 -2.28
CA ARG A 277 24.33 2.60 -2.49
C ARG A 277 24.93 2.18 -1.14
N PRO A 278 25.83 1.18 -1.07
CA PRO A 278 26.21 0.25 -2.12
C PRO A 278 25.11 -0.79 -2.40
N LEU A 279 25.24 -1.47 -3.54
CA LEU A 279 24.38 -2.60 -3.90
C LEU A 279 24.61 -3.76 -2.92
N ARG A 280 23.54 -4.23 -2.27
CA ARG A 280 23.60 -5.33 -1.29
C ARG A 280 22.45 -6.29 -1.54
N GLY A 281 22.75 -7.58 -1.64
CA GLY A 281 21.76 -8.63 -1.91
C GLY A 281 21.69 -9.63 -0.78
N ARG A 282 20.58 -10.38 -0.72
CA ARG A 282 20.45 -11.53 0.18
C ARG A 282 20.88 -12.82 -0.48
N SER A 283 21.37 -13.77 0.31
CA SER A 283 21.73 -15.10 -0.19
C SER A 283 20.50 -15.89 -0.65
N LEU A 284 20.66 -16.72 -1.69
CA LEU A 284 19.61 -17.58 -2.23
C LEU A 284 18.92 -18.43 -1.14
N ASN A 285 19.70 -19.00 -0.21
CA ASN A 285 19.18 -19.82 0.89
C ASN A 285 18.29 -19.01 1.84
N THR A 286 18.74 -17.81 2.22
CA THR A 286 17.94 -16.88 3.04
C THR A 286 16.63 -16.54 2.33
N LEU A 287 16.68 -16.22 1.04
CA LEU A 287 15.49 -15.87 0.26
C LEU A 287 14.50 -17.04 0.10
N LEU A 288 14.97 -18.26 -0.13
CA LEU A 288 14.08 -19.43 -0.25
C LEU A 288 13.40 -19.73 1.10
N LYS A 289 14.12 -19.67 2.22
CA LYS A 289 13.53 -19.82 3.56
C LYS A 289 12.51 -18.74 3.87
N GLN A 290 12.84 -17.48 3.56
CA GLN A 290 11.92 -16.35 3.72
C GLN A 290 10.67 -16.53 2.84
N SER A 291 10.82 -17.01 1.60
CA SER A 291 9.69 -17.27 0.69
C SER A 291 8.73 -18.33 1.25
N GLN A 292 9.24 -19.41 1.83
CA GLN A 292 8.43 -20.45 2.47
C GLN A 292 7.67 -19.90 3.67
N LYS A 293 8.37 -19.17 4.55
CA LYS A 293 7.76 -18.62 5.76
C LYS A 293 6.71 -17.57 5.46
N ILE A 294 7.01 -16.59 4.57
CA ILE A 294 6.04 -15.53 4.25
C ILE A 294 4.77 -16.10 3.64
N ILE A 295 4.86 -17.07 2.71
CA ILE A 295 3.68 -17.69 2.11
C ILE A 295 2.90 -18.52 3.13
N HIS A 296 3.58 -19.25 4.01
CA HIS A 296 2.95 -19.99 5.10
C HIS A 296 2.19 -19.07 6.08
N GLU A 297 2.78 -17.95 6.49
CA GLU A 297 2.20 -17.02 7.45
C GLU A 297 1.04 -16.19 6.86
N THR A 298 1.08 -15.92 5.55
CA THR A 298 0.18 -14.96 4.89
C THR A 298 -0.89 -15.59 4.01
N GLY A 299 -0.61 -16.75 3.41
CA GLY A 299 -1.46 -17.39 2.42
C GLY A 299 -1.54 -16.66 1.09
N TYR A 300 -0.62 -15.73 0.80
CA TYR A 300 -0.60 -15.02 -0.47
C TYR A 300 -0.45 -15.97 -1.67
N GLU A 301 -1.16 -15.67 -2.76
CA GLU A 301 -1.09 -16.42 -4.03
C GLU A 301 -0.09 -15.80 -5.02
N GLU A 302 0.58 -14.70 -4.64
CA GLU A 302 1.62 -14.05 -5.42
C GLU A 302 2.78 -13.63 -4.50
N ILE A 303 4.00 -13.89 -4.94
CA ILE A 303 5.23 -13.35 -4.34
C ILE A 303 5.91 -12.39 -5.31
N SER A 304 6.30 -11.22 -4.81
CA SER A 304 6.99 -10.18 -5.55
C SER A 304 8.45 -10.13 -5.13
N LEU A 305 9.36 -10.34 -6.08
CA LEU A 305 10.80 -10.21 -5.82
C LEU A 305 11.17 -8.73 -5.91
N GLY A 306 11.11 -8.06 -4.77
CA GLY A 306 11.31 -6.62 -4.61
C GLY A 306 12.78 -6.23 -4.72
N SER A 307 13.09 -5.33 -5.64
CA SER A 307 14.37 -4.62 -5.75
C SER A 307 14.22 -3.43 -6.70
N LEU A 308 15.27 -2.61 -6.84
CA LEU A 308 15.33 -1.56 -7.86
C LEU A 308 15.59 -2.12 -9.27
N SER A 309 16.09 -3.35 -9.39
CA SER A 309 16.36 -4.02 -10.67
C SER A 309 16.51 -5.53 -10.45
N SER A 310 15.42 -6.30 -10.58
CA SER A 310 15.43 -7.71 -10.15
C SER A 310 16.25 -8.62 -11.05
N THR A 311 16.47 -8.23 -12.30
CA THR A 311 17.32 -8.96 -13.26
C THR A 311 18.81 -8.70 -13.07
N ASP A 312 19.19 -7.75 -12.19
CA ASP A 312 20.58 -7.51 -11.79
C ASP A 312 20.97 -8.35 -10.56
N TYR A 313 20.03 -9.11 -9.97
CA TYR A 313 20.35 -10.04 -8.87
C TYR A 313 21.11 -11.25 -9.43
N PRO A 314 22.30 -11.60 -8.89
CA PRO A 314 23.17 -12.64 -9.47
C PRO A 314 22.50 -14.01 -9.63
N ASP A 315 21.72 -14.45 -8.64
CA ASP A 315 21.13 -15.80 -8.60
C ASP A 315 19.63 -15.79 -8.99
N ILE A 316 19.20 -14.87 -9.87
CA ILE A 316 17.77 -14.67 -10.16
C ILE A 316 17.11 -15.91 -10.79
N LEU A 317 17.81 -16.63 -11.67
CA LEU A 317 17.28 -17.83 -12.31
C LEU A 317 17.10 -18.95 -11.29
N GLU A 318 18.09 -19.15 -10.42
CA GLU A 318 18.11 -20.14 -9.35
C GLU A 318 17.02 -19.84 -8.32
N LEU A 319 16.81 -18.56 -7.98
CA LEU A 319 15.74 -18.13 -7.08
C LEU A 319 14.36 -18.42 -7.67
N VAL A 320 14.10 -18.02 -8.92
CA VAL A 320 12.81 -18.27 -9.57
C VAL A 320 12.54 -19.78 -9.67
N ARG A 321 13.53 -20.58 -10.08
CA ARG A 321 13.43 -22.06 -10.11
C ARG A 321 13.21 -22.64 -8.73
N GLY A 322 13.88 -22.13 -7.70
CA GLY A 322 13.74 -22.58 -6.32
C GLY A 322 12.34 -22.31 -5.77
N VAL A 323 11.78 -21.12 -6.04
CA VAL A 323 10.40 -20.77 -5.67
C VAL A 323 9.39 -21.61 -6.45
N GLU A 324 9.56 -21.76 -7.78
CA GLU A 324 8.71 -22.64 -8.60
C GLU A 324 8.76 -24.09 -8.07
N LYS A 325 9.95 -24.58 -7.72
CA LYS A 325 10.12 -25.90 -7.11
C LYS A 325 9.37 -25.99 -5.79
N CYS A 326 9.40 -24.99 -4.91
CA CYS A 326 8.72 -25.07 -3.61
C CYS A 326 7.19 -25.06 -3.70
N PHE A 327 6.61 -24.31 -4.64
CA PHE A 327 5.16 -24.03 -4.65
C PHE A 327 4.41 -24.49 -5.90
N GLY A 328 5.12 -24.88 -6.96
CA GLY A 328 4.53 -25.26 -8.25
C GLY A 328 3.66 -24.15 -8.86
N ARG A 329 2.53 -24.53 -9.46
CA ARG A 329 1.59 -23.60 -10.11
C ARG A 329 0.69 -22.82 -9.13
N ARG A 330 0.80 -23.07 -7.82
CA ARG A 330 -0.08 -22.47 -6.80
C ARG A 330 0.32 -21.03 -6.44
N LEU A 331 1.57 -20.65 -6.72
CA LEU A 331 2.12 -19.32 -6.41
C LEU A 331 2.53 -18.58 -7.68
N ALA A 332 2.01 -17.38 -7.87
CA ALA A 332 2.48 -16.47 -8.91
C ALA A 332 3.79 -15.79 -8.48
N ILE A 333 4.73 -15.61 -9.42
CA ILE A 333 5.95 -14.85 -9.18
C ILE A 333 5.86 -13.55 -9.97
N SER A 334 6.07 -12.45 -9.27
CA SER A 334 6.04 -11.09 -9.79
C SER A 334 7.44 -10.50 -9.75
N LEU A 335 7.87 -9.96 -10.88
CA LEU A 335 9.14 -9.24 -11.00
C LEU A 335 8.84 -7.78 -11.28
N PRO A 336 8.63 -6.96 -10.24
CA PRO A 336 8.60 -5.52 -10.45
C PRO A 336 9.96 -5.07 -11.00
N SER A 337 9.96 -4.04 -11.86
CA SER A 337 11.20 -3.38 -12.33
C SER A 337 12.13 -4.28 -13.16
N LEU A 338 11.58 -4.94 -14.20
CA LEU A 338 12.38 -5.65 -15.20
C LEU A 338 13.13 -4.65 -16.10
N ARG A 339 14.46 -4.60 -15.98
CA ARG A 339 15.30 -4.03 -17.04
C ARG A 339 15.53 -5.07 -18.12
N LEU A 340 15.48 -4.63 -19.38
CA LEU A 340 15.80 -5.46 -20.52
C LEU A 340 17.29 -5.86 -20.46
N ASN A 341 17.53 -7.16 -20.36
CA ASN A 341 18.83 -7.78 -20.52
C ASN A 341 18.65 -9.19 -21.13
N SER A 342 19.74 -9.90 -21.39
CA SER A 342 19.70 -11.26 -21.98
C SER A 342 18.89 -12.25 -21.12
N LEU A 343 18.86 -12.07 -19.80
CA LEU A 343 18.19 -12.97 -18.85
C LEU A 343 16.66 -12.81 -18.83
N VAL A 344 16.11 -11.70 -19.34
CA VAL A 344 14.65 -11.48 -19.36
C VAL A 344 13.94 -12.61 -20.11
N THR A 345 14.51 -13.09 -21.22
CA THR A 345 13.91 -14.17 -22.03
C THR A 345 13.89 -15.49 -21.27
N GLU A 346 14.98 -15.82 -20.56
CA GLU A 346 15.10 -17.06 -19.78
C GLU A 346 14.17 -17.06 -18.56
N VAL A 347 14.15 -15.94 -17.82
CA VAL A 347 13.23 -15.72 -16.71
C VAL A 347 11.79 -15.79 -17.21
N SER A 348 11.48 -15.15 -18.34
CA SER A 348 10.14 -15.17 -18.95
C SER A 348 9.72 -16.57 -19.38
N ALA A 349 10.66 -17.40 -19.86
CA ALA A 349 10.38 -18.80 -20.22
C ALA A 349 10.01 -19.63 -18.97
N ILE A 350 10.69 -19.42 -17.85
CA ILE A 350 10.34 -20.07 -16.56
C ILE A 350 8.97 -19.59 -16.08
N LEU A 351 8.75 -18.27 -16.09
CA LEU A 351 7.48 -17.65 -15.70
C LEU A 351 6.31 -18.01 -16.63
N SER A 352 6.57 -18.48 -17.86
CA SER A 352 5.53 -18.84 -18.82
C SER A 352 4.63 -19.99 -18.36
N LYS A 353 5.09 -20.79 -17.39
CA LYS A 353 4.34 -21.87 -16.73
C LYS A 353 3.49 -21.39 -15.54
N ILE A 354 3.61 -20.12 -15.20
CA ILE A 354 2.98 -19.44 -14.05
C ILE A 354 2.01 -18.37 -14.57
N LYS A 355 1.08 -17.92 -13.72
CA LYS A 355 0.14 -16.82 -14.02
C LYS A 355 0.89 -15.55 -14.44
N LYS A 356 0.71 -15.11 -15.69
CA LYS A 356 1.39 -13.94 -16.26
C LYS A 356 0.77 -12.62 -15.79
N THR A 357 1.56 -11.79 -15.11
CA THR A 357 1.25 -10.38 -14.82
C THR A 357 1.72 -9.48 -15.98
N GLY A 358 1.26 -8.23 -16.03
CA GLY A 358 1.62 -7.29 -17.10
C GLY A 358 3.13 -6.98 -17.13
N LEU A 359 3.73 -6.90 -18.32
CA LEU A 359 5.15 -6.56 -18.50
C LEU A 359 5.33 -5.04 -18.49
N THR A 360 6.26 -4.54 -17.69
CA THR A 360 6.60 -3.11 -17.61
C THR A 360 8.04 -2.91 -18.08
N ILE A 361 8.25 -1.96 -19.00
CA ILE A 361 9.56 -1.53 -19.47
C ILE A 361 9.63 0.00 -19.32
N ALA A 362 10.76 0.53 -18.88
CA ALA A 362 10.94 1.97 -18.70
C ALA A 362 12.07 2.50 -19.61
N PRO A 363 11.77 2.87 -20.87
CA PRO A 363 12.75 3.56 -21.72
C PRO A 363 13.19 4.92 -21.17
N GLU A 364 12.28 5.67 -20.52
CA GLU A 364 12.44 7.07 -20.05
C GLU A 364 12.67 8.10 -21.15
N ALA A 365 13.39 7.77 -22.22
CA ALA A 365 13.71 8.66 -23.33
C ALA A 365 13.24 8.07 -24.68
N GLY A 366 13.09 8.94 -25.68
CA GLY A 366 12.71 8.56 -27.05
C GLY A 366 13.87 8.23 -27.99
N THR A 367 15.08 8.68 -27.67
CA THR A 367 16.28 8.54 -28.52
C THR A 367 17.47 7.99 -27.74
N LYS A 368 18.39 7.33 -28.45
CA LYS A 368 19.64 6.83 -27.85
C LYS A 368 20.45 7.96 -27.21
N ARG A 369 20.55 9.10 -27.90
CA ARG A 369 21.21 10.31 -27.42
C ARG A 369 20.73 10.69 -26.01
N LEU A 370 19.43 10.94 -25.84
CA LEU A 370 18.88 11.33 -24.55
C LEU A 370 18.92 10.17 -23.53
N SER A 371 18.82 8.91 -23.97
CA SER A 371 19.02 7.76 -23.07
C SER A 371 20.43 7.72 -22.47
N TYR A 372 21.46 8.11 -23.23
CA TYR A 372 22.83 8.17 -22.74
C TYR A 372 23.06 9.34 -21.79
N VAL A 373 22.40 10.49 -22.04
CA VAL A 373 22.39 11.63 -21.12
C VAL A 373 21.90 11.21 -19.74
N ILE A 374 20.84 10.40 -19.66
CA ILE A 374 20.30 9.91 -18.38
C ILE A 374 21.00 8.64 -17.84
N ASN A 375 22.02 8.15 -18.55
CA ASN A 375 22.74 6.91 -18.28
C ASN A 375 21.86 5.66 -18.27
N LYS A 376 21.16 5.40 -19.39
CA LYS A 376 20.28 4.24 -19.58
C LYS A 376 20.54 3.60 -20.96
N ASP A 377 20.56 2.28 -20.98
CA ASP A 377 20.93 1.41 -22.11
C ASP A 377 19.73 0.71 -22.76
N VAL A 378 18.51 1.00 -22.32
CA VAL A 378 17.29 0.29 -22.77
C VAL A 378 17.05 0.41 -24.27
N LEU A 379 17.44 1.54 -24.88
CA LEU A 379 17.27 1.77 -26.32
C LEU A 379 18.38 1.13 -27.17
N ASP A 380 19.38 0.50 -26.56
CA ASP A 380 20.34 -0.33 -27.29
C ASP A 380 19.74 -1.66 -27.74
N TYR A 381 18.62 -2.05 -27.14
CA TYR A 381 17.83 -3.21 -27.53
C TYR A 381 16.75 -2.85 -28.56
N ASP A 382 16.38 -3.83 -29.40
CA ASP A 382 15.24 -3.71 -30.32
C ASP A 382 13.92 -3.83 -29.56
N LEU A 383 13.51 -2.72 -28.93
CA LEU A 383 12.30 -2.66 -28.11
C LEU A 383 11.03 -3.06 -28.89
N PRO A 384 10.79 -2.60 -30.14
CA PRO A 384 9.63 -3.04 -30.91
C PRO A 384 9.58 -4.55 -31.14
N ARG A 385 10.73 -5.20 -31.39
CA ARG A 385 10.81 -6.65 -31.50
C ARG A 385 10.52 -7.34 -30.17
N ILE A 386 11.14 -6.90 -29.08
CA ILE A 386 10.93 -7.49 -27.74
C ILE A 386 9.46 -7.47 -27.32
N ILE A 387 8.77 -6.35 -27.56
CA ILE A 387 7.35 -6.23 -27.24
C ILE A 387 6.50 -7.16 -28.11
N ARG A 388 6.85 -7.31 -29.39
CA ARG A 388 6.18 -8.24 -30.32
C ARG A 388 6.37 -9.68 -29.88
N ASP A 389 7.56 -10.05 -29.42
CA ASP A 389 7.88 -11.37 -28.90
C ASP A 389 7.13 -11.65 -27.59
N ALA A 390 7.08 -10.69 -26.66
CA ALA A 390 6.26 -10.80 -25.44
C ALA A 390 4.77 -11.01 -25.79
N TYR A 391 4.26 -10.27 -26.77
CA TYR A 391 2.92 -10.49 -27.27
C TYR A 391 2.73 -11.89 -27.88
N ALA A 392 3.68 -12.39 -28.67
CA ALA A 392 3.62 -13.74 -29.24
C ALA A 392 3.62 -14.82 -28.14
N GLN A 393 4.32 -14.57 -27.03
CA GLN A 393 4.36 -15.45 -25.86
C GLN A 393 3.12 -15.32 -24.96
N GLY A 394 2.10 -14.52 -25.32
CA GLY A 394 0.80 -14.52 -24.66
C GLY A 394 0.56 -13.39 -23.64
N TRP A 395 1.48 -12.42 -23.51
CA TRP A 395 1.15 -11.19 -22.77
C TRP A 395 0.03 -10.42 -23.49
N LYS A 396 -0.96 -9.96 -22.72
CA LYS A 396 -2.10 -9.17 -23.24
C LYS A 396 -1.85 -7.67 -23.24
N SER A 397 -0.96 -7.20 -22.37
CA SER A 397 -0.63 -5.79 -22.22
C SER A 397 0.83 -5.60 -21.79
N VAL A 398 1.46 -4.58 -22.37
CA VAL A 398 2.79 -4.08 -21.98
C VAL A 398 2.66 -2.61 -21.57
N LYS A 399 3.35 -2.20 -20.51
CA LYS A 399 3.43 -0.80 -20.06
C LYS A 399 4.81 -0.21 -20.34
N LEU A 400 4.85 0.96 -20.99
CA LEU A 400 6.04 1.77 -21.22
C LEU A 400 6.00 3.03 -20.36
N TYR A 401 7.15 3.41 -19.79
CA TYR A 401 7.32 4.66 -19.05
C TYR A 401 8.33 5.57 -19.76
N PHE A 402 7.90 6.80 -20.03
CA PHE A 402 8.73 7.87 -20.58
C PHE A 402 8.70 9.08 -19.67
N MET A 403 9.77 9.86 -19.74
CA MET A 403 9.89 11.16 -19.11
C MET A 403 9.94 12.25 -20.19
N ILE A 404 9.46 13.43 -19.86
CA ILE A 404 9.59 14.64 -20.67
C ILE A 404 10.21 15.77 -19.85
N GLY A 405 10.86 16.70 -20.53
CA GLY A 405 11.62 17.79 -19.90
C GLY A 405 12.92 17.33 -19.25
N LEU A 406 13.53 16.26 -19.77
CA LEU A 406 14.85 15.82 -19.31
C LEU A 406 15.93 16.85 -19.68
N PRO A 407 17.06 16.92 -18.93
CA PRO A 407 18.17 17.81 -19.27
C PRO A 407 18.66 17.55 -20.70
N THR A 408 18.92 18.61 -21.45
CA THR A 408 19.33 18.59 -22.88
C THR A 408 18.28 18.05 -23.87
N GLU A 409 17.03 17.81 -23.46
CA GLU A 409 15.97 17.31 -24.34
C GLU A 409 15.66 18.30 -25.48
N THR A 410 15.58 17.79 -26.70
CA THR A 410 15.22 18.54 -27.91
C THR A 410 13.89 18.02 -28.48
N GLN A 411 13.32 18.75 -29.44
CA GLN A 411 12.12 18.29 -30.14
C GLN A 411 12.32 16.93 -30.84
N GLU A 412 13.53 16.67 -31.35
CA GLU A 412 13.85 15.36 -31.96
C GLU A 412 13.72 14.20 -30.98
N ASP A 413 13.99 14.43 -29.69
CA ASP A 413 13.82 13.38 -28.68
C ASP A 413 12.36 13.11 -28.35
N VAL A 414 11.54 14.17 -28.34
CA VAL A 414 10.09 14.09 -28.19
C VAL A 414 9.49 13.35 -29.40
N ASP A 415 9.94 13.65 -30.61
CA ASP A 415 9.58 12.93 -31.83
C ASP A 415 10.06 11.47 -31.80
N GLY A 416 11.19 11.21 -31.15
CA GLY A 416 11.70 9.86 -30.88
C GLY A 416 10.72 9.02 -30.06
N ILE A 417 10.05 9.60 -29.05
CA ILE A 417 9.01 8.90 -28.28
C ILE A 417 7.85 8.49 -29.19
N VAL A 418 7.37 9.44 -30.02
CA VAL A 418 6.28 9.21 -30.97
C VAL A 418 6.66 8.12 -31.98
N SER A 419 7.86 8.20 -32.53
CA SER A 419 8.38 7.26 -33.54
C SER A 419 8.53 5.85 -32.97
N LEU A 420 9.12 5.74 -31.77
CA LEU A 420 9.30 4.47 -31.08
C LEU A 420 7.97 3.79 -30.80
N ILE A 421 7.00 4.52 -30.26
CA ILE A 421 5.68 3.98 -29.96
C ILE A 421 4.93 3.59 -31.24
N SER A 422 4.98 4.43 -32.27
CA SER A 422 4.31 4.18 -33.56
C SER A 422 4.84 2.93 -34.27
N SER A 423 6.11 2.57 -34.05
CA SER A 423 6.71 1.36 -34.60
C SER A 423 6.16 0.05 -33.99
N ILE A 424 5.48 0.13 -32.84
CA ILE A 424 4.96 -1.03 -32.11
C ILE A 424 3.55 -1.38 -32.59
N ARG A 425 3.43 -2.46 -33.38
CA ARG A 425 2.12 -2.96 -33.84
C ARG A 425 1.39 -3.73 -32.74
N CYS A 426 0.31 -3.15 -32.20
CA CYS A 426 -0.42 -3.71 -31.07
C CYS A 426 -1.56 -4.69 -31.46
N GLY A 427 -2.12 -4.57 -32.67
CA GLY A 427 -3.26 -5.40 -33.09
C GLY A 427 -4.45 -5.28 -32.13
N ARG A 428 -4.87 -6.41 -31.53
CA ARG A 428 -5.92 -6.45 -30.49
C ARG A 428 -5.39 -6.32 -29.05
N LYS A 429 -4.07 -6.17 -28.87
CA LYS A 429 -3.41 -6.09 -27.55
C LYS A 429 -3.25 -4.64 -27.12
N GLN A 430 -2.99 -4.41 -25.83
CA GLN A 430 -2.92 -3.05 -25.26
C GLN A 430 -1.48 -2.62 -24.92
N LEU A 431 -1.03 -1.51 -25.50
CA LEU A 431 0.19 -0.83 -25.07
C LEU A 431 -0.18 0.35 -24.17
N LYS A 432 0.18 0.26 -22.89
CA LYS A 432 -0.02 1.34 -21.93
C LYS A 432 1.20 2.25 -21.94
N VAL A 433 1.03 3.54 -22.17
CA VAL A 433 2.10 4.53 -22.20
C VAL A 433 1.91 5.49 -21.03
N SER A 434 2.91 5.57 -20.15
CA SER A 434 2.95 6.48 -19.01
C SER A 434 3.93 7.60 -19.29
N LEU A 435 3.49 8.85 -19.22
CA LEU A 435 4.34 10.03 -19.40
C LEU A 435 4.48 10.78 -18.07
N ALA A 436 5.70 10.93 -17.57
CA ALA A 436 5.99 11.71 -16.37
C ALA A 436 6.82 12.95 -16.73
N SER A 437 6.63 14.05 -16.01
CA SER A 437 7.55 15.19 -16.10
C SER A 437 8.82 14.89 -15.30
N PHE A 438 9.97 15.30 -15.81
CA PHE A 438 11.21 15.23 -15.05
C PHE A 438 11.11 16.09 -13.78
N VAL A 439 11.51 15.53 -12.65
CA VAL A 439 11.60 16.22 -11.36
C VAL A 439 13.04 16.09 -10.86
N PRO A 440 13.84 17.17 -10.80
CA PRO A 440 15.17 17.10 -10.23
C PRO A 440 15.08 16.76 -8.73
N LYS A 441 15.76 15.69 -8.32
CA LYS A 441 15.79 15.22 -6.92
C LYS A 441 17.15 15.49 -6.26
N SER A 442 17.12 15.68 -4.94
CA SER A 442 18.33 15.79 -4.12
C SER A 442 19.23 14.56 -4.27
N HIS A 443 20.54 14.76 -4.10
CA HIS A 443 21.55 13.69 -4.15
C HIS A 443 21.62 12.92 -5.48
N THR A 444 21.25 13.58 -6.58
CA THR A 444 21.40 13.04 -7.93
C THR A 444 22.41 13.87 -8.73
N PRO A 445 23.04 13.33 -9.79
CA PRO A 445 23.80 14.14 -10.74
C PRO A 445 22.97 15.28 -11.36
N PHE A 446 21.65 15.16 -11.44
CA PHE A 446 20.77 16.22 -11.92
C PHE A 446 20.21 17.15 -10.84
N GLN A 447 20.73 17.10 -9.61
CA GLN A 447 20.24 17.96 -8.52
C GLN A 447 20.42 19.47 -8.77
N TRP A 448 21.30 19.85 -9.71
CA TRP A 448 21.52 21.23 -10.13
C TRP A 448 20.68 21.66 -11.35
N GLU A 449 20.05 20.70 -12.04
CA GLU A 449 19.26 20.99 -13.22
C GLU A 449 17.93 21.65 -12.88
N ALA A 450 17.44 22.47 -13.81
CA ALA A 450 16.10 23.02 -13.76
C ALA A 450 15.07 21.95 -14.16
N GLN A 451 13.86 22.07 -13.62
CA GLN A 451 12.69 21.50 -14.26
C GLN A 451 12.20 22.46 -15.36
N ASP A 452 11.71 21.91 -16.47
CA ASP A 452 10.99 22.68 -17.48
C ASP A 452 9.76 23.40 -16.91
N THR A 453 9.33 24.47 -17.58
CA THR A 453 8.13 25.20 -17.17
C THR A 453 6.87 24.35 -17.36
N VAL A 454 5.86 24.62 -16.53
CA VAL A 454 4.53 23.99 -16.65
C VAL A 454 3.96 24.13 -18.07
N SER A 455 4.14 25.29 -18.71
CA SER A 455 3.68 25.54 -20.08
C SER A 455 4.38 24.64 -21.10
N SER A 456 5.71 24.53 -21.04
CA SER A 456 6.49 23.67 -21.94
C SER A 456 6.13 22.19 -21.76
N LEU A 457 5.99 21.73 -20.51
CA LEU A 457 5.60 20.36 -20.22
C LEU A 457 4.19 20.05 -20.75
N ARG A 458 3.21 20.96 -20.59
CA ARG A 458 1.87 20.80 -21.17
C ARG A 458 1.91 20.74 -22.70
N GLU A 459 2.75 21.55 -23.35
CA GLU A 459 2.91 21.54 -24.80
C GLU A 459 3.45 20.19 -25.30
N LYS A 460 4.52 19.69 -24.68
CA LYS A 460 5.13 18.39 -24.99
C LYS A 460 4.14 17.23 -24.80
N LEU A 461 3.44 17.18 -23.66
CA LEU A 461 2.38 16.18 -23.41
C LEU A 461 1.27 16.26 -24.46
N GLY A 462 0.79 17.47 -24.75
CA GLY A 462 -0.25 17.71 -25.74
C GLY A 462 0.17 17.24 -27.13
N TYR A 463 1.42 17.51 -27.52
CA TYR A 463 1.99 17.04 -28.79
C TYR A 463 2.01 15.52 -28.88
N ILE A 464 2.60 14.82 -27.91
CA ILE A 464 2.68 13.35 -27.90
C ILE A 464 1.27 12.72 -27.95
N LYS A 465 0.32 13.26 -27.17
CA LYS A 465 -1.07 12.77 -27.15
C LYS A 465 -1.76 12.97 -28.50
N ARG A 466 -1.58 14.12 -29.16
CA ARG A 466 -2.15 14.37 -30.50
C ARG A 466 -1.56 13.44 -31.56
N GLN A 467 -0.27 13.13 -31.47
CA GLN A 467 0.42 12.27 -32.45
C GLN A 467 0.18 10.78 -32.28
N LEU A 468 -0.28 10.32 -31.10
CA LEU A 468 -0.46 8.89 -30.82
C LEU A 468 -1.89 8.50 -30.47
N GLY A 469 -2.75 9.45 -30.12
CA GLY A 469 -4.14 9.20 -29.71
C GLY A 469 -5.00 8.55 -30.79
N GLN A 470 -4.62 8.68 -32.05
CA GLN A 470 -5.27 8.04 -33.20
C GLN A 470 -4.85 6.57 -33.41
N ILE A 471 -3.84 6.08 -32.70
CA ILE A 471 -3.35 4.70 -32.85
C ILE A 471 -4.16 3.76 -31.97
N ARG A 472 -4.85 2.81 -32.61
CA ARG A 472 -5.68 1.81 -31.91
C ARG A 472 -4.84 0.90 -31.02
N GLY A 473 -5.26 0.76 -29.76
CA GLY A 473 -4.63 -0.12 -28.76
C GLY A 473 -3.64 0.57 -27.83
N ILE A 474 -3.38 1.87 -28.02
CA ILE A 474 -2.59 2.67 -27.08
C ILE A 474 -3.50 3.21 -25.97
N VAL A 475 -3.05 3.12 -24.72
CA VAL A 475 -3.73 3.67 -23.55
C VAL A 475 -2.76 4.59 -22.82
N PHE A 476 -3.11 5.88 -22.68
CA PHE A 476 -2.27 6.87 -22.01
C PHE A 476 -2.56 7.00 -20.53
N GLY A 477 -1.51 7.18 -19.73
CA GLY A 477 -1.55 7.75 -18.40
C GLY A 477 -0.45 8.82 -18.28
N TRP A 478 -0.67 9.86 -17.48
CA TRP A 478 0.32 10.91 -17.27
C TRP A 478 0.19 11.52 -15.89
N ASN A 479 1.26 12.17 -15.45
CA ASN A 479 1.24 13.08 -14.31
C ASN A 479 0.90 14.49 -14.80
N GLU A 480 0.05 15.21 -14.08
CA GLU A 480 -0.22 16.61 -14.40
C GLU A 480 1.05 17.46 -14.17
N PRO A 481 1.44 18.33 -15.12
CA PRO A 481 2.62 19.18 -14.97
C PRO A 481 2.62 20.05 -13.70
N GLU A 482 1.46 20.51 -13.26
CA GLU A 482 1.28 21.33 -12.05
C GLU A 482 1.62 20.56 -10.78
N THR A 483 1.23 19.29 -10.71
CA THR A 483 1.59 18.39 -9.60
C THR A 483 3.08 18.12 -9.59
N SER A 484 3.66 17.86 -10.76
CA SER A 484 5.10 17.64 -10.92
C SER A 484 5.94 18.88 -10.62
N PHE A 485 5.38 20.07 -10.88
CA PHE A 485 5.97 21.35 -10.52
C PHE A 485 6.07 21.52 -9.01
N LEU A 486 4.97 21.28 -8.30
CA LEU A 486 4.98 21.32 -6.84
C LEU A 486 5.95 20.29 -6.24
N GLU A 487 6.00 19.09 -6.82
CA GLU A 487 6.96 18.06 -6.42
C GLU A 487 8.40 18.54 -6.59
N ALA A 488 8.74 19.22 -7.68
CA ALA A 488 10.08 19.80 -7.89
C ALA A 488 10.40 20.91 -6.90
N VAL A 489 9.43 21.76 -6.55
CA VAL A 489 9.62 22.81 -5.54
C VAL A 489 10.03 22.19 -4.21
N PHE A 490 9.29 21.20 -3.71
CA PHE A 490 9.59 20.57 -2.42
C PHE A 490 10.79 19.64 -2.46
N ALA A 491 10.99 18.88 -3.54
CA ALA A 491 12.15 18.00 -3.68
C ALA A 491 13.46 18.78 -3.64
N ARG A 492 13.45 20.01 -4.15
CA ARG A 492 14.60 20.92 -4.19
C ARG A 492 14.57 21.99 -3.09
N GLY A 493 13.56 21.96 -2.22
CA GLY A 493 13.21 23.03 -1.29
C GLY A 493 14.14 23.21 -0.10
N ASP A 494 14.11 24.40 0.50
CA ASP A 494 14.77 24.72 1.78
C ASP A 494 13.74 25.04 2.89
N ARG A 495 14.24 25.38 4.08
CA ARG A 495 13.43 25.61 5.30
C ARG A 495 12.34 26.66 5.14
N ARG A 496 12.52 27.65 4.26
CA ARG A 496 11.51 28.70 4.03
C ARG A 496 10.21 28.14 3.44
N LEU A 497 10.25 26.99 2.76
CA LEU A 497 9.05 26.33 2.26
C LEU A 497 8.14 25.79 3.37
N GLY A 498 8.63 25.65 4.60
CA GLY A 498 7.79 25.26 5.73
C GLY A 498 6.62 26.22 5.92
N GLN A 499 6.85 27.53 5.75
CA GLN A 499 5.81 28.54 5.82
C GLN A 499 4.78 28.44 4.69
N VAL A 500 5.22 28.14 3.46
CA VAL A 500 4.32 27.91 2.31
C VAL A 500 3.43 26.70 2.57
N LEU A 501 4.04 25.60 3.04
CA LEU A 501 3.32 24.37 3.37
C LEU A 501 2.23 24.63 4.42
N LEU A 502 2.56 25.38 5.48
CA LEU A 502 1.59 25.76 6.51
C LEU A 502 0.43 26.58 5.91
N TYR A 503 0.73 27.61 5.10
CA TYR A 503 -0.30 28.44 4.47
C TYR A 503 -1.18 27.70 3.47
N ALA A 504 -0.63 26.74 2.73
CA ALA A 504 -1.40 25.88 1.83
C ALA A 504 -2.35 24.96 2.63
N PHE A 505 -1.83 24.36 3.71
CA PHE A 505 -2.63 23.54 4.61
C PHE A 505 -3.77 24.32 5.28
N GLU A 506 -3.50 25.54 5.79
CA GLU A 506 -4.53 26.44 6.36
C GLU A 506 -5.65 26.76 5.36
N GLN A 507 -5.34 26.83 4.06
CA GLN A 507 -6.33 27.04 3.01
C GLN A 507 -7.08 25.75 2.60
N GLY A 508 -6.75 24.61 3.20
CA GLY A 508 -7.42 23.34 2.98
C GLY A 508 -6.81 22.46 1.87
N CYS A 509 -5.52 22.63 1.57
CA CYS A 509 -4.75 21.64 0.79
C CYS A 509 -4.49 20.39 1.63
N LYS A 510 -4.80 19.23 1.07
CA LYS A 510 -4.52 17.88 1.59
C LYS A 510 -4.77 16.86 0.48
N PHE A 511 -4.16 15.68 0.60
CA PHE A 511 -4.21 14.65 -0.42
C PHE A 511 -3.75 15.15 -1.80
N ASP A 512 -2.69 15.95 -1.86
CA ASP A 512 -2.22 16.61 -3.09
C ASP A 512 -1.70 15.62 -4.17
N ALA A 513 -1.43 14.37 -3.80
CA ALA A 513 -1.13 13.29 -4.74
C ALA A 513 -2.37 12.71 -5.47
N TRP A 514 -3.57 13.01 -4.98
CA TRP A 514 -4.84 12.58 -5.56
C TRP A 514 -5.36 13.71 -6.45
N SER A 515 -5.44 13.48 -7.76
CA SER A 515 -5.69 14.54 -8.74
C SER A 515 -7.06 15.23 -8.54
N GLU A 516 -8.05 14.52 -8.01
CA GLU A 516 -9.35 15.05 -7.63
C GLU A 516 -9.33 15.99 -6.42
N HIS A 517 -8.22 16.03 -5.68
CA HIS A 517 -8.04 16.84 -4.47
C HIS A 517 -6.92 17.87 -4.58
N PHE A 518 -6.11 17.81 -5.64
CA PHE A 518 -5.03 18.74 -5.88
C PHE A 518 -5.55 20.14 -6.26
N LYS A 519 -5.22 21.15 -5.44
CA LYS A 519 -5.70 22.53 -5.59
C LYS A 519 -4.56 23.49 -5.91
N PHE A 520 -4.12 23.51 -7.16
CA PHE A 520 -2.95 24.30 -7.59
C PHE A 520 -3.06 25.80 -7.29
N SER A 521 -4.24 26.40 -7.44
CA SER A 521 -4.45 27.83 -7.15
C SER A 521 -4.19 28.19 -5.70
N LEU A 522 -4.58 27.34 -4.74
CA LEU A 522 -4.33 27.57 -3.32
C LEU A 522 -2.84 27.50 -2.97
N TRP A 523 -2.11 26.62 -3.65
CA TRP A 523 -0.65 26.58 -3.55
C TRP A 523 -0.01 27.89 -4.02
N MET A 524 -0.43 28.42 -5.17
CA MET A 524 0.11 29.68 -5.68
C MET A 524 -0.19 30.85 -4.74
N ASN A 525 -1.40 30.92 -4.16
CA ASN A 525 -1.73 31.89 -3.12
C ASN A 525 -0.85 31.73 -1.87
N ALA A 526 -0.52 30.50 -1.48
CA ALA A 526 0.37 30.23 -0.34
C ALA A 526 1.80 30.73 -0.59
N PHE A 527 2.32 30.55 -1.81
CA PHE A 527 3.62 31.10 -2.23
C PHE A 527 3.62 32.64 -2.20
N GLU A 528 2.58 33.27 -2.77
CA GLU A 528 2.41 34.72 -2.76
C GLU A 528 2.36 35.27 -1.33
N ARG A 529 1.54 34.66 -0.46
CA ARG A 529 1.43 35.04 0.96
C ARG A 529 2.75 34.91 1.72
N ALA A 530 3.58 33.92 1.37
CA ALA A 530 4.90 33.75 1.97
C ALA A 530 5.98 34.66 1.36
N GLY A 531 5.70 35.35 0.26
CA GLY A 531 6.69 36.12 -0.48
C GLY A 531 7.79 35.25 -1.10
N ILE A 532 7.46 34.00 -1.44
CA ILE A 532 8.42 33.02 -1.95
C ILE A 532 8.03 32.64 -3.38
N SER A 533 8.94 32.82 -4.34
CA SER A 533 8.73 32.35 -5.71
C SER A 533 8.95 30.83 -5.79
N PRO A 534 7.96 30.04 -6.27
CA PRO A 534 8.17 28.62 -6.50
C PRO A 534 9.18 28.34 -7.65
N GLU A 535 9.26 29.22 -8.65
CA GLU A 535 10.17 29.11 -9.78
C GLU A 535 11.65 29.17 -9.34
N PHE A 536 11.96 29.88 -8.25
CA PHE A 536 13.30 29.87 -7.64
C PHE A 536 13.79 28.46 -7.30
N TYR A 537 12.87 27.57 -6.92
CA TYR A 537 13.18 26.18 -6.59
C TYR A 537 13.01 25.25 -7.77
N ALA A 538 11.93 25.36 -8.54
CA ALA A 538 11.61 24.41 -9.61
C ALA A 538 12.38 24.68 -10.92
N ASN A 539 12.38 25.93 -11.40
CA ASN A 539 12.82 26.25 -12.77
C ASN A 539 14.22 26.89 -12.84
N ARG A 540 14.82 27.27 -11.71
CA ARG A 540 16.20 27.76 -11.69
C ARG A 540 17.19 26.61 -11.84
N LYS A 541 18.15 26.76 -12.77
CA LYS A 541 19.36 25.94 -12.80
C LYS A 541 20.32 26.48 -11.73
N ARG A 542 20.83 25.60 -10.87
CA ARG A 542 21.71 25.98 -9.75
C ARG A 542 23.16 25.96 -10.18
N ASP A 543 23.97 26.85 -9.61
CA ASP A 543 25.42 26.78 -9.80
C ASP A 543 25.97 25.53 -9.10
N ILE A 544 26.98 24.89 -9.69
CA ILE A 544 27.60 23.68 -9.12
C ILE A 544 28.25 23.93 -7.75
N LYS A 545 28.65 25.17 -7.49
CA LYS A 545 29.25 25.64 -6.23
C LYS A 545 28.22 26.10 -5.21
N GLU A 546 26.94 26.22 -5.59
CA GLU A 546 25.87 26.60 -4.68
C GLU A 546 25.74 25.58 -3.53
N HIS A 547 25.51 26.10 -2.33
CA HIS A 547 25.14 25.31 -1.17
C HIS A 547 23.69 24.83 -1.31
N LEU A 548 23.51 23.51 -1.38
CA LEU A 548 22.22 22.88 -1.59
C LEU A 548 21.53 22.57 -0.25
N PRO A 549 20.18 22.65 -0.14
CA PRO A 549 19.43 22.43 1.12
C PRO A 549 19.80 21.17 1.91
N TRP A 550 20.29 20.14 1.23
CA TRP A 550 20.67 18.84 1.78
C TRP A 550 22.19 18.60 1.86
N ASP A 551 23.05 19.59 1.62
CA ASP A 551 24.51 19.42 1.64
C ASP A 551 25.05 18.97 3.01
N HIS A 552 24.30 19.24 4.10
CA HIS A 552 24.61 18.77 5.44
C HIS A 552 24.30 17.27 5.65
N ILE A 553 23.67 16.59 4.69
CA ILE A 553 23.37 15.15 4.72
C ILE A 553 24.41 14.36 3.92
N ASP A 554 25.13 13.45 4.58
CA ASP A 554 26.10 12.57 3.95
C ASP A 554 25.47 11.23 3.54
N ILE A 555 25.29 11.04 2.24
CA ILE A 555 24.80 9.77 1.66
C ILE A 555 25.93 8.79 1.32
N GLY A 556 27.18 9.06 1.70
CA GLY A 556 28.35 8.25 1.37
C GLY A 556 28.77 8.30 -0.10
N VAL A 557 28.03 9.02 -0.96
CA VAL A 557 28.45 9.33 -2.33
C VAL A 557 29.09 10.71 -2.34
N HIS A 558 30.31 10.82 -2.84
CA HIS A 558 31.02 12.09 -2.91
C HIS A 558 30.35 13.08 -3.89
N LYS A 559 30.27 14.36 -3.51
CA LYS A 559 29.67 15.42 -4.34
C LYS A 559 30.40 15.54 -5.67
N GLU A 560 31.72 15.38 -5.68
CA GLU A 560 32.59 15.38 -6.86
C GLU A 560 32.20 14.31 -7.88
N TYR A 561 31.75 13.14 -7.42
CA TYR A 561 31.26 12.08 -8.30
C TYR A 561 29.95 12.48 -8.97
N LEU A 562 29.03 13.12 -8.24
CA LEU A 562 27.78 13.65 -8.80
C LEU A 562 28.05 14.75 -9.84
N ILE A 563 29.00 15.65 -9.57
CA ILE A 563 29.45 16.70 -10.51
C ILE A 563 30.00 16.07 -11.80
N LYS A 564 30.87 15.06 -11.66
CA LYS A 564 31.45 14.34 -12.80
C LYS A 564 30.38 13.66 -13.66
N GLU A 565 29.40 13.01 -13.02
CA GLU A 565 28.29 12.40 -13.75
C GLU A 565 27.38 13.44 -14.43
N ALA A 566 27.19 14.61 -13.82
CA ALA A 566 26.47 15.71 -14.45
C ALA A 566 27.19 16.18 -15.73
N SER A 567 28.52 16.37 -15.69
CA SER A 567 29.32 16.73 -16.87
C SER A 567 29.18 15.69 -18.00
N ARG A 568 29.32 14.40 -17.66
CA ARG A 568 29.18 13.30 -18.63
C ARG A 568 27.81 13.27 -19.29
N ALA A 569 26.75 13.73 -18.61
CA ALA A 569 25.43 13.84 -19.20
C ALA A 569 25.41 14.83 -20.37
N TYR A 570 26.05 15.99 -20.24
CA TYR A 570 26.17 16.98 -21.32
C TYR A 570 27.01 16.49 -22.49
N GLU A 571 27.99 15.64 -22.22
CA GLU A 571 28.83 15.01 -23.24
C GLU A 571 28.17 13.78 -23.89
N GLY A 572 27.01 13.34 -23.39
CA GLY A 572 26.34 12.12 -23.86
C GLY A 572 27.12 10.83 -23.57
N ILE A 573 28.05 10.87 -22.61
CA ILE A 573 28.91 9.75 -22.26
C ILE A 573 28.21 8.88 -21.21
N THR A 574 28.09 7.59 -21.46
CA THR A 574 27.54 6.63 -20.48
C THR A 574 28.57 6.22 -19.44
N THR A 575 28.07 5.84 -18.27
CA THR A 575 28.86 5.31 -17.17
C THR A 575 28.45 3.85 -16.95
N PRO A 576 29.41 2.90 -16.98
CA PRO A 576 29.09 1.48 -16.82
C PRO A 576 28.47 1.21 -15.45
N ALA A 577 27.75 0.09 -15.36
CA ALA A 577 27.21 -0.38 -14.09
C ALA A 577 28.32 -0.60 -13.06
N CYS A 578 27.98 -0.44 -11.78
CA CYS A 578 28.88 -0.66 -10.66
C CYS A 578 29.48 -2.08 -10.72
N GLN A 579 30.79 -2.14 -10.81
CA GLN A 579 31.55 -3.38 -10.63
C GLN A 579 31.76 -3.55 -9.13
N THR A 580 31.26 -4.64 -8.57
CA THR A 580 31.27 -4.92 -7.13
C THR A 580 32.68 -5.17 -6.57
N ASP A 581 33.66 -5.41 -7.44
CA ASP A 581 35.04 -5.68 -7.06
C ASP A 581 35.87 -4.38 -7.04
N ASN A 582 36.36 -4.00 -5.85
CA ASN A 582 37.35 -2.94 -5.64
C ASN A 582 37.04 -1.53 -6.19
N CYS A 583 35.78 -1.21 -6.50
CA CYS A 583 35.39 0.11 -6.99
C CYS A 583 35.41 1.18 -5.88
N LYS A 584 36.26 2.20 -6.03
CA LYS A 584 36.34 3.38 -5.14
C LYS A 584 35.80 4.68 -5.78
N GLN A 585 35.13 4.59 -6.92
CA GLN A 585 34.82 5.76 -7.74
C GLN A 585 33.83 6.74 -7.11
N CYS A 586 32.81 6.25 -6.39
CA CYS A 586 31.75 7.10 -5.83
C CYS A 586 31.85 7.32 -4.32
N GLY A 587 32.69 6.56 -3.59
CA GLY A 587 32.83 6.65 -2.13
C GLY A 587 31.90 5.74 -1.31
N ALA A 588 30.85 5.17 -1.90
CA ALA A 588 29.80 4.50 -1.14
C ALA A 588 30.19 3.13 -0.54
N CYS A 589 31.22 2.47 -1.05
CA CYS A 589 31.66 1.15 -0.58
C CYS A 589 32.74 1.30 0.50
N LYS A 590 32.51 0.77 1.71
CA LYS A 590 33.56 0.57 2.73
C LYS A 590 34.33 -0.72 2.40
N SER A 591 35.65 -0.73 2.60
CA SER A 591 36.60 -1.75 2.07
C SER A 591 36.41 -3.20 2.56
N GLU A 592 35.48 -3.47 3.47
CA GLU A 592 35.34 -4.78 4.14
C GLU A 592 33.93 -5.41 4.06
N THR A 593 32.89 -4.68 3.65
CA THR A 593 31.49 -5.13 3.77
C THR A 593 30.88 -5.76 2.51
N SER A 594 31.66 -5.98 1.44
CA SER A 594 31.13 -6.51 0.16
C SER A 594 31.60 -7.93 -0.17
N LYS A 595 31.96 -8.74 0.84
CA LYS A 595 32.44 -10.11 0.62
C LYS A 595 31.36 -11.16 0.88
N GLU A 596 31.23 -12.04 -0.13
CA GLU A 596 30.56 -13.34 -0.13
C GLU A 596 29.03 -13.36 -0.26
N VAL A 597 28.54 -13.07 -1.48
CA VAL A 597 27.34 -13.74 -1.99
C VAL A 597 27.83 -14.78 -3.01
N THR A 598 28.13 -16.00 -2.54
CA THR A 598 28.01 -17.27 -3.29
C THR A 598 28.72 -18.41 -2.55
N LYS A 599 27.97 -19.19 -1.79
CA LYS A 599 28.25 -20.64 -1.69
C LYS A 599 27.12 -21.35 -2.40
N GLN A 600 27.42 -21.90 -3.58
CA GLN A 600 26.50 -22.75 -4.32
C GLN A 600 26.16 -23.96 -3.44
N ILE A 601 24.88 -24.06 -3.03
CA ILE A 601 24.33 -25.28 -2.43
C ILE A 601 23.49 -25.94 -3.53
N PRO A 602 23.68 -27.22 -3.83
CA PRO A 602 22.85 -27.91 -4.81
C PRO A 602 21.36 -27.85 -4.42
N LEU A 603 20.51 -27.53 -5.40
CA LEU A 603 19.03 -27.46 -5.30
C LEU A 603 18.36 -28.77 -4.79
N THR A 604 19.14 -29.81 -4.54
CA THR A 604 18.72 -31.13 -4.05
C THR A 604 18.13 -31.09 -2.64
N ASN A 605 18.45 -30.08 -1.82
CA ASN A 605 18.01 -30.00 -0.42
C ASN A 605 16.64 -29.33 -0.21
N TYR A 606 16.03 -28.76 -1.25
CA TYR A 606 14.69 -28.18 -1.13
C TYR A 606 13.64 -29.22 -1.50
N LEU A 607 12.75 -29.52 -0.55
CA LEU A 607 11.63 -30.45 -0.67
C LEU A 607 10.84 -30.13 -1.94
N SER A 608 10.75 -31.10 -2.85
CA SER A 608 9.81 -31.03 -3.96
C SER A 608 8.39 -31.13 -3.39
N PRO A 609 7.40 -30.36 -3.89
CA PRO A 609 6.01 -30.61 -3.62
C PRO A 609 5.74 -32.03 -4.05
N SER A 610 5.12 -32.81 -3.16
CA SER A 610 4.60 -34.11 -3.53
C SER A 610 3.65 -33.90 -4.70
N SER A 611 4.08 -34.27 -5.91
CA SER A 611 3.23 -34.34 -7.08
C SER A 611 2.32 -35.55 -6.89
N THR A 612 1.31 -35.41 -6.04
CA THR A 612 0.29 -36.44 -5.87
C THR A 612 -0.58 -36.42 -7.12
N PRO A 613 -0.83 -37.57 -7.78
CA PRO A 613 -1.72 -37.61 -8.94
C PRO A 613 -3.08 -37.05 -8.56
N ALA A 614 -3.60 -36.10 -9.33
CA ALA A 614 -4.93 -35.57 -9.12
C ALA A 614 -5.94 -36.73 -9.24
N LEU A 615 -6.64 -37.05 -8.15
CA LEU A 615 -7.78 -37.95 -8.24
C LEU A 615 -8.84 -37.26 -9.11
N ASN A 616 -9.33 -37.98 -10.13
CA ASN A 616 -10.39 -37.48 -11.03
C ASN A 616 -11.77 -37.30 -10.36
N ARG A 617 -11.85 -37.45 -9.03
CA ARG A 617 -13.09 -37.34 -8.26
C ARG A 617 -13.01 -36.14 -7.33
N ARG A 618 -13.66 -35.04 -7.73
CA ARG A 618 -13.81 -33.81 -6.94
C ARG A 618 -14.67 -34.10 -5.71
N ILE A 619 -14.23 -33.63 -4.55
CA ILE A 619 -14.93 -33.83 -3.28
C ILE A 619 -15.46 -32.46 -2.85
N MET A 620 -16.78 -32.31 -2.85
CA MET A 620 -17.45 -31.10 -2.42
C MET A 620 -17.68 -31.13 -0.91
N VAL A 621 -17.32 -30.04 -0.23
CA VAL A 621 -17.59 -29.85 1.20
C VAL A 621 -18.35 -28.54 1.38
N ARG A 622 -19.45 -28.59 2.12
CA ARG A 622 -20.17 -27.41 2.59
C ARG A 622 -19.77 -27.10 4.01
N LEU A 623 -19.27 -25.89 4.23
CA LEU A 623 -18.91 -25.34 5.53
C LEU A 623 -20.01 -24.43 6.03
N LYS A 624 -20.26 -24.45 7.34
CA LYS A 624 -21.05 -23.46 8.07
C LYS A 624 -20.13 -22.65 8.96
N TYR A 625 -20.24 -21.34 8.91
CA TYR A 625 -19.39 -20.44 9.69
C TYR A 625 -20.16 -19.27 10.30
N LEU A 626 -19.72 -18.83 11.46
CA LEU A 626 -20.16 -17.60 12.11
C LEU A 626 -19.35 -16.42 11.57
N ARG A 627 -20.03 -15.27 11.43
CA ARG A 627 -19.44 -13.97 11.09
C ARG A 627 -19.78 -12.94 12.17
N GLY A 628 -18.82 -12.69 13.04
CA GLY A 628 -18.90 -11.76 14.17
C GLY A 628 -18.66 -10.30 13.81
N LYS A 629 -18.63 -9.48 14.86
CA LYS A 629 -18.60 -8.02 14.79
C LYS A 629 -17.30 -7.49 14.22
N GLU A 630 -16.19 -8.16 14.52
CA GLU A 630 -14.80 -7.79 14.18
C GLU A 630 -14.56 -7.73 12.67
N VAL A 631 -15.37 -8.47 11.90
CA VAL A 631 -15.29 -8.59 10.43
C VAL A 631 -16.61 -8.16 9.76
N SER A 632 -17.52 -7.53 10.50
CA SER A 632 -18.84 -7.12 9.98
C SER A 632 -18.73 -6.09 8.85
N PHE A 633 -17.65 -5.28 8.83
CA PHE A 633 -17.40 -4.28 7.78
C PHE A 633 -16.54 -4.78 6.61
N VAL A 634 -16.11 -6.04 6.61
CA VAL A 634 -15.40 -6.65 5.48
C VAL A 634 -16.38 -6.91 4.33
N SER A 635 -16.04 -6.48 3.10
CA SER A 635 -16.94 -6.68 1.96
C SER A 635 -17.00 -8.15 1.53
N HIS A 636 -18.00 -8.54 0.74
CA HIS A 636 -18.09 -9.90 0.21
C HIS A 636 -16.87 -10.31 -0.66
N LEU A 637 -16.33 -9.37 -1.46
CA LEU A 637 -15.14 -9.65 -2.27
C LEU A 637 -13.88 -9.84 -1.42
N ASP A 638 -13.80 -9.10 -0.32
CA ASP A 638 -12.70 -9.19 0.63
C ASP A 638 -12.79 -10.48 1.47
N MET A 639 -14.01 -10.92 1.82
CA MET A 639 -14.26 -12.24 2.43
C MET A 639 -13.76 -13.38 1.54
N LEU A 640 -14.00 -13.31 0.22
CA LEU A 640 -13.50 -14.29 -0.74
C LEU A 640 -11.96 -14.38 -0.70
N ARG A 641 -11.27 -13.23 -0.73
CA ARG A 641 -9.80 -13.17 -0.65
C ARG A 641 -9.28 -13.72 0.67
N MET A 642 -9.92 -13.34 1.78
CA MET A 642 -9.58 -13.83 3.11
C MET A 642 -9.68 -15.36 3.19
N PHE A 643 -10.78 -15.95 2.72
CA PHE A 643 -10.95 -17.41 2.72
C PHE A 643 -9.94 -18.13 1.82
N ILE A 644 -9.56 -17.55 0.68
CA ILE A 644 -8.47 -18.08 -0.16
C ILE A 644 -7.15 -18.15 0.63
N ARG A 645 -6.79 -17.06 1.33
CA ARG A 645 -5.58 -17.02 2.18
C ARG A 645 -5.66 -18.00 3.34
N VAL A 646 -6.83 -18.13 3.97
CA VAL A 646 -7.08 -19.09 5.06
C VAL A 646 -6.90 -20.53 4.59
N LEU A 647 -7.45 -20.89 3.44
CA LEU A 647 -7.29 -22.23 2.85
C LEU A 647 -5.82 -22.55 2.58
N SER A 648 -5.06 -21.56 2.08
CA SER A 648 -3.62 -21.67 1.85
C SER A 648 -2.84 -21.84 3.17
N ARG A 649 -3.05 -20.97 4.17
CA ARG A 649 -2.38 -21.02 5.49
C ARG A 649 -2.69 -22.28 6.27
N ALA A 650 -3.93 -22.75 6.19
CA ALA A 650 -4.35 -24.03 6.77
C ALA A 650 -3.84 -25.24 5.98
N ASN A 651 -3.18 -25.04 4.83
CA ASN A 651 -2.66 -26.07 3.93
C ASN A 651 -3.74 -27.08 3.47
N ILE A 652 -4.94 -26.57 3.20
CA ILE A 652 -6.08 -27.37 2.72
C ILE A 652 -5.84 -27.74 1.25
N PRO A 653 -6.05 -29.02 0.85
CA PRO A 653 -5.86 -29.46 -0.53
C PRO A 653 -7.01 -29.02 -1.43
N ILE A 654 -7.14 -27.71 -1.65
CA ILE A 654 -8.21 -27.10 -2.46
C ILE A 654 -7.98 -27.38 -3.96
N ALA A 655 -9.05 -27.71 -4.67
CA ALA A 655 -9.03 -27.88 -6.12
C ALA A 655 -9.00 -26.52 -6.82
N TYR A 656 -8.33 -26.46 -7.96
CA TYR A 656 -8.21 -25.25 -8.78
C TYR A 656 -8.97 -25.34 -10.10
N SER A 657 -9.32 -24.20 -10.68
CA SER A 657 -9.87 -24.11 -12.04
C SER A 657 -8.83 -24.49 -13.11
N THR A 658 -9.32 -24.95 -14.26
CA THR A 658 -8.49 -25.26 -15.43
C THR A 658 -8.28 -23.99 -16.28
N GLY A 659 -7.03 -23.64 -16.60
CA GLY A 659 -6.71 -22.52 -17.49
C GLY A 659 -5.35 -21.87 -17.19
N PHE A 660 -5.06 -20.76 -17.87
CA PHE A 660 -3.81 -19.99 -17.70
C PHE A 660 -3.71 -19.24 -16.35
N SER A 661 -4.82 -19.12 -15.62
CA SER A 661 -4.88 -18.49 -14.29
C SER A 661 -5.78 -19.36 -13.42
N PRO A 662 -5.24 -20.46 -12.85
CA PRO A 662 -6.00 -21.33 -11.96
C PRO A 662 -6.44 -20.53 -10.72
N HIS A 663 -7.69 -20.70 -10.32
CA HIS A 663 -8.25 -20.09 -9.12
C HIS A 663 -8.80 -21.18 -8.20
N PRO A 664 -8.66 -21.04 -6.87
CA PRO A 664 -9.27 -21.95 -5.90
C PRO A 664 -10.77 -22.05 -6.14
N ARG A 665 -11.31 -23.28 -6.10
CA ARG A 665 -12.73 -23.54 -6.32
C ARG A 665 -13.48 -23.46 -4.99
N LEU A 666 -14.08 -22.30 -4.77
CA LEU A 666 -15.01 -22.08 -3.68
C LEU A 666 -16.18 -21.19 -4.11
N SER A 667 -17.31 -21.31 -3.41
CA SER A 667 -18.55 -20.57 -3.71
C SER A 667 -19.28 -20.21 -2.43
N PHE A 668 -19.73 -18.97 -2.33
CA PHE A 668 -20.52 -18.48 -1.20
C PHE A 668 -22.02 -18.53 -1.49
N GLY A 669 -22.82 -18.48 -0.41
CA GLY A 669 -24.26 -18.20 -0.49
C GLY A 669 -24.57 -16.73 -0.74
N HIS A 670 -25.77 -16.30 -0.32
CA HIS A 670 -26.20 -14.92 -0.51
C HIS A 670 -25.31 -13.94 0.26
N PRO A 671 -24.83 -12.86 -0.39
CA PRO A 671 -23.93 -11.91 0.26
C PRO A 671 -24.62 -11.24 1.47
N LEU A 672 -23.82 -10.98 2.49
CA LEU A 672 -24.24 -10.24 3.68
C LEU A 672 -23.80 -8.78 3.54
N SER A 673 -24.67 -7.84 3.91
CA SER A 673 -24.37 -6.41 3.86
C SER A 673 -23.28 -6.05 4.87
N VAL A 674 -22.48 -5.02 4.58
CA VAL A 674 -21.47 -4.51 5.52
C VAL A 674 -22.17 -3.96 6.77
N GLY A 675 -21.57 -4.16 7.94
CA GLY A 675 -22.13 -3.80 9.25
C GLY A 675 -23.12 -4.82 9.83
N VAL A 676 -23.49 -5.86 9.07
CA VAL A 676 -24.37 -6.93 9.55
C VAL A 676 -23.53 -8.12 10.01
N ILE A 677 -23.88 -8.69 11.17
CA ILE A 677 -23.27 -9.93 11.68
C ILE A 677 -24.13 -11.14 11.31
N SER A 678 -23.58 -12.35 11.36
CA SER A 678 -24.30 -13.57 11.03
C SER A 678 -23.90 -14.72 11.94
N GLU A 679 -24.89 -15.44 12.45
CA GLU A 679 -24.67 -16.67 13.23
C GLU A 679 -24.40 -17.85 12.30
N GLU A 680 -24.95 -17.82 11.08
CA GLU A 680 -24.90 -18.92 10.12
C GLU A 680 -24.71 -18.43 8.67
N GLU A 681 -23.47 -18.46 8.21
CA GLU A 681 -23.11 -18.37 6.80
C GLU A 681 -22.61 -19.70 6.25
N PHE A 682 -22.65 -19.84 4.93
CA PHE A 682 -22.27 -21.08 4.24
C PHE A 682 -21.26 -20.82 3.12
N LEU A 683 -20.33 -21.76 2.98
CA LEU A 683 -19.28 -21.75 1.96
C LEU A 683 -19.10 -23.17 1.42
N ASP A 684 -19.19 -23.34 0.11
CA ASP A 684 -18.86 -24.59 -0.56
C ASP A 684 -17.40 -24.54 -1.05
N ILE A 685 -16.63 -25.59 -0.80
CA ILE A 685 -15.26 -25.76 -1.27
C ILE A 685 -15.09 -27.10 -2.01
N GLU A 686 -14.18 -27.15 -2.98
CA GLU A 686 -13.79 -28.38 -3.67
C GLU A 686 -12.40 -28.85 -3.24
N LEU A 687 -12.27 -30.09 -2.79
CA LEU A 687 -10.99 -30.69 -2.40
C LEU A 687 -10.41 -31.60 -3.50
N GLU A 688 -9.09 -31.62 -3.64
CA GLU A 688 -8.33 -32.51 -4.52
C GLU A 688 -8.23 -33.94 -3.97
N MET A 689 -8.32 -34.09 -2.65
CA MET A 689 -8.24 -35.38 -1.96
C MET A 689 -9.15 -35.40 -0.72
N PRO A 690 -9.62 -36.59 -0.30
CA PRO A 690 -10.42 -36.72 0.91
C PRO A 690 -9.67 -36.22 2.15
N MET A 691 -10.38 -35.52 3.03
CA MET A 691 -9.91 -35.08 4.33
C MET A 691 -10.99 -35.34 5.37
N LYS A 692 -10.61 -35.68 6.60
CA LYS A 692 -11.56 -35.81 7.71
C LYS A 692 -12.15 -34.42 8.01
N LEU A 693 -13.48 -34.33 8.14
CA LEU A 693 -14.16 -33.05 8.35
C LEU A 693 -13.74 -32.39 9.67
N ASP A 694 -13.52 -33.17 10.73
CA ASP A 694 -13.02 -32.63 12.01
C ASP A 694 -11.63 -32.03 11.87
N GLU A 695 -10.74 -32.69 11.12
CA GLU A 695 -9.40 -32.16 10.82
C GLU A 695 -9.48 -30.85 10.03
N LEU A 696 -10.35 -30.79 9.01
CA LEU A 696 -10.60 -29.60 8.20
C LEU A 696 -11.07 -28.43 9.08
N ILE A 697 -12.05 -28.66 9.95
CA ILE A 697 -12.59 -27.64 10.86
C ILE A 697 -11.49 -27.13 11.81
N ILE A 698 -10.72 -28.03 12.44
CA ILE A 698 -9.64 -27.67 13.35
C ILE A 698 -8.58 -26.81 12.63
N ARG A 699 -8.12 -27.26 11.45
CA ARG A 699 -7.08 -26.55 10.69
C ARG A 699 -7.52 -25.17 10.23
N LEU A 700 -8.77 -25.03 9.78
CA LEU A 700 -9.32 -23.73 9.39
C LEU A 700 -9.44 -22.80 10.60
N ASN A 701 -10.04 -23.27 11.70
CA ASN A 701 -10.22 -22.45 12.91
C ASN A 701 -8.90 -22.00 13.55
N ASN A 702 -7.81 -22.75 13.39
CA ASN A 702 -6.49 -22.36 13.90
C ASN A 702 -5.89 -21.15 13.18
N VAL A 703 -6.33 -20.85 11.94
CA VAL A 703 -5.78 -19.75 11.15
C VAL A 703 -6.79 -18.66 10.81
N LEU A 704 -8.09 -18.89 11.06
CA LEU A 704 -9.13 -17.89 10.82
C LEU A 704 -8.91 -16.63 11.68
N PRO A 705 -9.23 -15.44 11.16
CA PRO A 705 -9.20 -14.22 11.95
C PRO A 705 -10.28 -14.24 13.03
N VAL A 706 -10.07 -13.42 14.06
CA VAL A 706 -11.09 -13.15 15.09
C VAL A 706 -12.38 -12.69 14.42
N GLY A 707 -13.51 -13.21 14.90
CA GLY A 707 -14.83 -12.94 14.31
C GLY A 707 -15.23 -13.90 13.20
N ILE A 708 -14.41 -14.88 12.79
CA ILE A 708 -14.85 -16.00 11.94
C ILE A 708 -14.60 -17.33 12.64
N LYS A 709 -15.59 -18.22 12.62
CA LYS A 709 -15.46 -19.58 13.15
C LYS A 709 -16.21 -20.57 12.28
N ILE A 710 -15.56 -21.65 11.86
CA ILE A 710 -16.24 -22.79 11.24
C ILE A 710 -16.89 -23.62 12.36
N ASN A 711 -18.20 -23.80 12.28
CA ASN A 711 -18.98 -24.55 13.27
C ASN A 711 -19.27 -25.97 12.83
N ALA A 712 -19.42 -26.21 11.52
CA ALA A 712 -19.74 -27.52 10.98
C ALA A 712 -19.31 -27.64 9.52
N ALA A 713 -19.14 -28.87 9.07
CA ALA A 713 -18.85 -29.22 7.68
C ALA A 713 -19.59 -30.51 7.31
N VAL A 714 -20.02 -30.63 6.05
CA VAL A 714 -20.60 -31.87 5.50
C VAL A 714 -20.11 -32.10 4.08
N PHE A 715 -19.99 -33.37 3.68
CA PHE A 715 -19.83 -33.70 2.26
C PHE A 715 -21.14 -33.49 1.53
N ILE A 716 -21.07 -32.93 0.32
CA ILE A 716 -22.23 -32.76 -0.56
C ILE A 716 -21.96 -33.45 -1.92
N ALA A 717 -23.02 -33.74 -2.66
CA ALA A 717 -22.88 -34.33 -3.99
C ALA A 717 -22.20 -33.36 -4.96
N SER A 718 -21.46 -33.89 -5.95
CA SER A 718 -20.76 -33.07 -6.95
C SER A 718 -21.68 -32.24 -7.85
N ASN A 719 -22.95 -32.63 -7.94
CA ASN A 719 -24.01 -31.95 -8.67
C ASN A 719 -25.00 -31.23 -7.74
N ALA A 720 -24.66 -31.05 -6.46
CA ALA A 720 -25.49 -30.30 -5.54
C ALA A 720 -25.74 -28.88 -6.10
N PRO A 721 -26.98 -28.35 -6.03
CA PRO A 721 -27.26 -26.99 -6.47
C PRO A 721 -26.47 -25.97 -5.65
N ALA A 722 -26.20 -24.82 -6.26
CA ALA A 722 -25.50 -23.72 -5.61
C ALA A 722 -26.25 -23.24 -4.35
N LEU A 723 -25.51 -22.77 -3.34
CA LEU A 723 -26.07 -22.22 -2.10
C LEU A 723 -27.16 -21.18 -2.35
N THR A 724 -26.99 -20.30 -3.33
CA THR A 724 -27.96 -19.25 -3.68
C THR A 724 -29.24 -19.78 -4.33
N ALA A 725 -29.25 -21.02 -4.80
CA ALA A 725 -30.41 -21.63 -5.45
C ALA A 725 -31.29 -22.44 -4.47
N ILE A 726 -30.74 -22.82 -3.31
CA ILE A 726 -31.45 -23.65 -2.32
C ILE A 726 -32.00 -22.85 -1.14
N VAL A 727 -31.54 -21.62 -0.93
CA VAL A 727 -32.05 -20.75 0.15
C VAL A 727 -33.32 -20.08 -0.35
N ASP A 728 -34.43 -20.30 0.35
CA ASP A 728 -35.75 -19.74 0.04
C ASP A 728 -36.00 -18.42 0.79
N PHE A 729 -35.56 -18.36 2.05
CA PHE A 729 -35.66 -17.15 2.87
C PHE A 729 -34.58 -17.10 3.96
N ILE A 730 -34.37 -15.90 4.49
CA ILE A 730 -33.35 -15.58 5.49
C ILE A 730 -34.03 -14.93 6.69
N ARG A 731 -33.64 -15.34 7.90
CA ARG A 731 -34.10 -14.73 9.15
C ARG A 731 -33.13 -13.66 9.65
N TYR A 732 -33.64 -12.45 9.90
CA TYR A 732 -32.87 -11.33 10.44
C TYR A 732 -33.44 -10.87 11.76
N GLN A 733 -32.61 -10.79 12.79
CA GLN A 733 -32.92 -10.09 14.02
C GLN A 733 -32.40 -8.66 13.90
N VAL A 734 -33.30 -7.70 14.03
CA VAL A 734 -32.99 -6.27 13.92
C VAL A 734 -33.36 -5.61 15.23
N SER A 735 -32.48 -4.77 15.75
CA SER A 735 -32.78 -3.92 16.91
C SER A 735 -32.34 -2.50 16.64
N GLY A 736 -33.02 -1.55 17.26
CA GLY A 736 -32.81 -0.14 16.99
C GLY A 736 -33.59 0.79 17.92
N GLN A 737 -33.38 2.09 17.72
CA GLN A 737 -34.11 3.16 18.39
C GLN A 737 -35.26 3.62 17.50
N GLY A 738 -36.41 3.93 18.08
CA GLY A 738 -37.64 4.32 17.40
C GLY A 738 -38.85 3.54 17.91
N ILE A 739 -40.05 4.10 17.71
CA ILE A 739 -41.31 3.46 18.10
C ILE A 739 -41.88 2.76 16.87
N ILE A 740 -41.80 1.43 16.85
CA ILE A 740 -42.48 0.59 15.85
C ILE A 740 -43.58 -0.18 16.56
N SER A 741 -44.83 0.06 16.17
CA SER A 741 -46.00 -0.58 16.74
C SER A 741 -46.42 -1.83 15.96
N LEU A 742 -47.21 -2.71 16.59
CA LEU A 742 -47.84 -3.83 15.89
C LEU A 742 -48.74 -3.37 14.72
N SER A 743 -49.35 -2.17 14.83
CA SER A 743 -50.13 -1.58 13.74
C SER A 743 -49.28 -1.18 12.54
N ASP A 744 -48.05 -0.71 12.73
CA ASP A 744 -47.14 -0.37 11.63
C ASP A 744 -46.75 -1.62 10.84
N ILE A 745 -46.47 -2.72 11.56
CA ILE A 745 -46.19 -4.03 10.97
C ILE A 745 -47.41 -4.54 10.18
N ALA A 746 -48.59 -4.52 10.78
CA ALA A 746 -49.82 -4.95 10.11
C ALA A 746 -50.12 -4.12 8.86
N SER A 747 -49.93 -2.78 8.94
CA SER A 747 -50.07 -1.86 7.81
C SER A 747 -49.10 -2.20 6.67
N PHE A 748 -47.81 -2.40 6.98
CA PHE A 748 -46.82 -2.81 6.00
C PHE A 748 -47.18 -4.16 5.34
N MET A 749 -47.56 -5.16 6.14
CA MET A 749 -47.90 -6.48 5.63
C MET A 749 -49.16 -6.48 4.73
N ASN A 750 -50.09 -5.55 4.92
CA ASN A 750 -51.30 -5.38 4.11
C ASN A 750 -51.08 -4.60 2.79
N LYS A 751 -49.95 -3.90 2.63
CA LYS A 751 -49.64 -3.23 1.36
C LYS A 751 -49.39 -4.25 0.25
N ARG A 752 -49.83 -3.94 -0.97
CA ARG A 752 -49.50 -4.72 -2.18
C ARG A 752 -48.08 -4.45 -2.66
N GLU A 753 -47.66 -3.18 -2.58
CA GLU A 753 -46.36 -2.74 -3.04
C GLU A 753 -45.75 -1.72 -2.08
N VAL A 754 -44.43 -1.82 -1.87
CA VAL A 754 -43.62 -0.83 -1.16
C VAL A 754 -42.37 -0.60 -2.00
N ILE A 755 -42.35 0.51 -2.75
CA ILE A 755 -41.27 0.79 -3.70
C ILE A 755 -40.15 1.56 -3.01
N VAL A 756 -38.92 1.05 -3.10
CA VAL A 756 -37.70 1.76 -2.69
C VAL A 756 -36.79 1.97 -3.89
N GLN A 757 -35.98 3.03 -3.82
CA GLN A 757 -34.99 3.34 -4.84
C GLN A 757 -33.63 2.79 -4.42
N ARG A 758 -33.06 1.88 -5.21
CA ARG A 758 -31.70 1.38 -5.05
C ARG A 758 -30.80 2.01 -6.10
N LYS A 759 -29.82 2.80 -5.66
CA LYS A 759 -28.77 3.32 -6.54
C LYS A 759 -27.73 2.22 -6.80
N LYS A 760 -27.49 1.90 -8.07
CA LYS A 760 -26.40 1.03 -8.51
C LYS A 760 -25.57 1.80 -9.53
N LYS A 761 -24.37 2.22 -9.12
CA LYS A 761 -23.52 3.15 -9.89
C LYS A 761 -24.32 4.40 -10.31
N ASP A 762 -24.48 4.62 -11.61
CA ASP A 762 -25.17 5.78 -12.22
C ASP A 762 -26.65 5.52 -12.52
N THR A 763 -27.19 4.37 -12.12
CA THR A 763 -28.60 4.01 -12.37
C THR A 763 -29.38 3.87 -11.07
N ILE A 764 -30.61 4.38 -11.06
CA ILE A 764 -31.56 4.21 -9.96
C ILE A 764 -32.53 3.11 -10.39
N LYS A 765 -32.57 2.01 -9.63
CA LYS A 765 -33.53 0.93 -9.84
C LYS A 765 -34.63 1.03 -8.79
N GLN A 766 -35.89 1.03 -9.23
CA GLN A 766 -37.03 0.87 -8.34
C GLN A 766 -37.22 -0.61 -8.00
N VAL A 767 -37.44 -0.91 -6.72
CA VAL A 767 -37.57 -2.27 -6.21
C VAL A 767 -38.76 -2.32 -5.25
N ASN A 768 -39.71 -3.23 -5.50
CA ASN A 768 -40.81 -3.48 -4.59
C ASN A 768 -40.33 -4.37 -3.43
N ILE A 769 -40.03 -3.80 -2.26
CA ILE A 769 -39.50 -4.59 -1.14
C ILE A 769 -40.55 -5.48 -0.47
N ARG A 770 -41.85 -5.18 -0.64
CA ARG A 770 -42.94 -5.97 -0.06
C ARG A 770 -42.94 -7.41 -0.58
N GLU A 771 -42.53 -7.63 -1.83
CA GLU A 771 -42.48 -8.95 -2.45
C GLU A 771 -41.51 -9.92 -1.77
N PHE A 772 -40.49 -9.37 -1.08
CA PHE A 772 -39.49 -10.16 -0.37
C PHE A 772 -39.85 -10.44 1.09
N VAL A 773 -40.73 -9.66 1.72
CA VAL A 773 -41.02 -9.83 3.15
C VAL A 773 -42.08 -10.91 3.35
N GLN A 774 -41.69 -12.02 3.96
CA GLN A 774 -42.59 -13.13 4.29
C GLN A 774 -43.29 -12.90 5.63
N ASN A 775 -42.53 -12.50 6.65
CA ASN A 775 -43.04 -12.31 8.00
C ASN A 775 -42.22 -11.25 8.75
N ILE A 776 -42.86 -10.57 9.70
CA ILE A 776 -42.21 -9.66 10.65
C ILE A 776 -42.87 -9.90 12.01
N GLU A 777 -42.08 -10.26 13.01
CA GLU A 777 -42.53 -10.48 14.37
C GLU A 777 -41.83 -9.52 15.33
N MET A 778 -42.60 -8.87 16.20
CA MET A 778 -42.05 -8.06 17.28
C MET A 778 -41.64 -8.95 18.45
N GLN A 779 -40.40 -8.84 18.88
CA GLN A 779 -39.90 -9.54 20.06
C GLN A 779 -40.11 -8.66 21.31
N ASN A 780 -40.36 -9.28 22.47
CA ASN A 780 -40.67 -8.56 23.71
C ASN A 780 -39.60 -7.49 24.04
N VAL A 781 -40.06 -6.25 24.27
CA VAL A 781 -39.25 -5.13 24.73
C VAL A 781 -39.70 -4.77 26.15
N GLU A 782 -38.77 -4.58 27.09
CA GLU A 782 -39.09 -4.07 28.42
C GLU A 782 -39.63 -2.63 28.29
N CYS A 783 -40.81 -2.36 28.88
CA CYS A 783 -41.46 -1.06 28.79
C CYS A 783 -40.60 0.04 29.44
N GLY A 784 -40.17 1.03 28.65
CA GLY A 784 -39.57 2.26 29.18
C GLY A 784 -38.69 3.03 28.20
N ASN A 785 -38.02 2.34 27.27
CA ASN A 785 -37.13 2.97 26.28
C ASN A 785 -37.72 2.81 24.87
N ALA A 786 -37.60 3.84 24.03
CA ALA A 786 -38.04 3.85 22.63
C ALA A 786 -37.17 2.93 21.75
N GLU A 787 -37.11 1.65 22.09
CA GLU A 787 -36.35 0.62 21.38
C GLU A 787 -37.28 -0.40 20.74
N PHE A 788 -36.88 -0.93 19.60
CA PHE A 788 -37.58 -2.02 18.93
C PHE A 788 -36.66 -3.22 18.74
N ARG A 789 -37.25 -4.42 18.74
CA ARG A 789 -36.61 -5.65 18.31
C ARG A 789 -37.55 -6.45 17.42
N LEU A 790 -37.10 -6.75 16.20
CA LEU A 790 -37.89 -7.43 15.18
C LEU A 790 -37.18 -8.69 14.68
N MET A 791 -37.93 -9.76 14.48
CA MET A 791 -37.53 -10.94 13.73
C MET A 791 -38.19 -10.86 12.35
N MET A 792 -37.39 -10.81 11.29
CA MET A 792 -37.88 -10.68 9.91
C MET A 792 -37.52 -11.91 9.09
N GLU A 793 -38.49 -12.45 8.35
CA GLU A 793 -38.26 -13.47 7.33
C GLU A 793 -38.28 -12.80 5.95
N ILE A 794 -37.12 -12.78 5.27
CA ILE A 794 -36.95 -12.15 3.96
C ILE A 794 -36.62 -13.21 2.92
N LYS A 795 -37.48 -13.34 1.91
CA LYS A 795 -37.31 -14.25 0.77
C LYS A 795 -36.12 -13.86 -0.10
N THR A 796 -35.52 -14.89 -0.70
CA THR A 796 -34.49 -14.80 -1.73
C THR A 796 -35.11 -15.24 -3.05
N THR A 797 -35.00 -14.39 -4.07
CA THR A 797 -35.54 -14.69 -5.41
C THR A 797 -34.47 -14.46 -6.46
N ASN A 798 -34.73 -14.93 -7.68
CA ASN A 798 -33.87 -14.64 -8.83
C ASN A 798 -33.86 -13.14 -9.22
N SER A 799 -34.89 -12.38 -8.84
CA SER A 799 -34.99 -10.92 -9.08
C SER A 799 -34.26 -10.08 -8.02
N GLY A 800 -33.95 -10.67 -6.85
CA GLY A 800 -33.21 -10.04 -5.77
C GLY A 800 -33.63 -10.51 -4.38
N THR A 801 -33.40 -9.65 -3.38
CA THR A 801 -33.86 -9.85 -2.00
C THR A 801 -34.12 -8.49 -1.35
N GLY A 802 -34.89 -8.47 -0.27
CA GLY A 802 -35.13 -7.29 0.57
C GLY A 802 -33.96 -7.00 1.51
N LYS A 803 -33.76 -5.73 1.90
CA LYS A 803 -32.81 -5.39 2.96
C LYS A 803 -33.56 -5.08 4.25
N PRO A 804 -33.14 -5.60 5.42
CA PRO A 804 -33.79 -5.28 6.69
C PRO A 804 -33.88 -3.77 6.96
N GLU A 805 -32.84 -3.01 6.59
CA GLU A 805 -32.81 -1.54 6.70
C GLU A 805 -33.92 -0.84 5.92
N GLU A 806 -34.23 -1.32 4.71
CA GLU A 806 -35.29 -0.77 3.87
C GLU A 806 -36.68 -1.09 4.46
N VAL A 807 -36.83 -2.26 5.08
CA VAL A 807 -38.06 -2.68 5.76
C VAL A 807 -38.31 -1.84 7.01
N VAL A 808 -37.30 -1.67 7.88
CA VAL A 808 -37.42 -0.82 9.07
C VAL A 808 -37.79 0.61 8.69
N ARG A 809 -37.12 1.19 7.70
CA ARG A 809 -37.39 2.57 7.25
C ARG A 809 -38.80 2.73 6.65
N ALA A 810 -39.37 1.65 6.09
CA ALA A 810 -40.74 1.63 5.58
C ALA A 810 -41.80 1.40 6.68
N LEU A 811 -41.41 0.80 7.82
CA LEU A 811 -42.26 0.68 9.01
C LEU A 811 -42.32 2.00 9.78
N CYS A 812 -41.17 2.64 9.98
CA CYS A 812 -41.05 3.92 10.68
C CYS A 812 -39.85 4.71 10.10
N THR A 813 -40.10 5.92 9.60
CA THR A 813 -39.07 6.74 8.96
C THR A 813 -38.00 7.24 9.93
N ASP A 814 -38.38 7.44 11.20
CA ASP A 814 -37.50 7.96 12.25
C ASP A 814 -36.75 6.85 13.00
N ALA A 815 -37.02 5.58 12.67
CA ALA A 815 -36.34 4.45 13.28
C ALA A 815 -34.90 4.32 12.78
N SER A 816 -33.97 4.09 13.70
CA SER A 816 -32.55 3.87 13.42
C SER A 816 -32.12 2.50 13.92
N ILE A 817 -31.40 1.74 13.08
CA ILE A 817 -30.92 0.40 13.42
C ILE A 817 -29.61 0.52 14.20
N THR A 818 -29.55 -0.12 15.36
CA THR A 818 -28.35 -0.24 16.18
C THR A 818 -27.64 -1.58 15.97
N SER A 819 -28.38 -2.64 15.64
CA SER A 819 -27.82 -3.95 15.32
C SER A 819 -28.67 -4.71 14.33
N CYS A 820 -28.02 -5.46 13.44
CA CYS A 820 -28.66 -6.38 12.51
C CYS A 820 -27.86 -7.68 12.47
N THR A 821 -28.54 -8.79 12.75
CA THR A 821 -27.97 -10.13 12.77
C THR A 821 -28.73 -11.03 11.81
N ARG A 822 -28.04 -11.67 10.88
CA ARG A 822 -28.59 -12.81 10.13
C ARG A 822 -28.52 -14.04 11.02
N VAL A 823 -29.68 -14.52 11.47
CA VAL A 823 -29.78 -15.63 12.43
C VAL A 823 -29.71 -16.97 11.71
N SER A 824 -30.45 -17.12 10.61
CA SER A 824 -30.46 -18.38 9.84
C SER A 824 -30.76 -18.15 8.37
N GLN A 825 -30.29 -19.09 7.53
CA GLN A 825 -30.69 -19.22 6.13
C GLN A 825 -31.49 -20.50 6.00
N CYS A 826 -32.65 -20.44 5.36
CA CYS A 826 -33.65 -21.49 5.40
C CYS A 826 -33.97 -22.02 4.01
N CYS A 827 -34.00 -23.35 3.89
CA CYS A 827 -34.39 -24.10 2.69
C CYS A 827 -35.73 -24.79 2.95
N VAL A 828 -36.69 -24.70 2.03
CA VAL A 828 -38.00 -25.34 2.12
C VAL A 828 -37.99 -26.58 1.23
N VAL A 829 -37.84 -27.76 1.83
CA VAL A 829 -37.78 -29.04 1.12
C VAL A 829 -38.95 -29.91 1.58
N HIS A 830 -39.86 -30.25 0.66
CA HIS A 830 -41.07 -31.02 0.94
C HIS A 830 -41.90 -30.46 2.13
N GLY A 831 -41.99 -29.12 2.23
CA GLY A 831 -42.72 -28.44 3.30
C GLY A 831 -41.99 -28.37 4.66
N LYS A 832 -40.77 -28.91 4.77
CA LYS A 832 -39.92 -28.77 5.97
C LYS A 832 -38.91 -27.64 5.77
N ILE A 833 -38.72 -26.85 6.83
CA ILE A 833 -37.67 -25.83 6.89
C ILE A 833 -36.38 -26.51 7.38
N LEU A 834 -35.35 -26.51 6.54
CA LEU A 834 -34.04 -27.12 6.79
C LEU A 834 -32.93 -26.07 6.72
N SER A 835 -31.80 -26.35 7.37
CA SER A 835 -30.55 -25.63 7.15
C SER A 835 -29.90 -26.07 5.82
N PRO A 836 -29.15 -25.20 5.12
CA PRO A 836 -28.35 -25.58 3.96
C PRO A 836 -27.39 -26.76 4.17
N LEU A 837 -26.99 -27.06 5.41
CA LEU A 837 -26.21 -28.26 5.76
C LEU A 837 -27.01 -29.57 5.70
N GLU A 838 -28.32 -29.50 5.92
CA GLU A 838 -29.20 -30.67 6.05
C GLU A 838 -29.84 -31.06 4.73
N VAL A 839 -29.72 -30.20 3.71
CA VAL A 839 -30.22 -30.44 2.36
C VAL A 839 -29.40 -31.58 1.72
N ARG A 840 -29.92 -32.81 1.86
CA ARG A 840 -29.44 -33.99 1.13
C ARG A 840 -30.24 -34.08 -0.17
N ILE A 841 -29.61 -33.69 -1.27
CA ILE A 841 -30.14 -33.87 -2.63
C ILE A 841 -29.49 -35.09 -3.26
#